data_AF-A0A1L9VLT7-F1
#
_entry.id   AF-A0A1L9VLT7-F1
#
_cell.length_a   1.000
_cell.length_b   1.000
_cell.length_c   1.000
_cell.angle_alpha   90.00
_cell.angle_beta   90.00
_cell.angle_gamma   90.00
#
_symmetry.space_group_name_H-M   'P 1'
#
loop_
_entity.id
_entity.type
_entity.pdbx_description
1 polymer ?
#
loop_
_entity_poly.entity_id
_entity_poly.type
_entity_poly.pdbx_seq_one_letter_code
_entity_poly.pdbx_strand_id
1 'polypeptide(L)'
;MSSPLTAEDDDIFGRLQQRADPKVQEEQQQAMNDRVRAIYQKAQTRLGELIDQNSTLPCAVSSIQVVNAPNTRRGFLERIFNPLLSANRNRPYSLAEALREVSARAEKLSRFDLFQEPIQVYLDQNPDTDVRSGLANIDVYLAAKEKSRLLLKTGTDLGNTEGSAYGNLLWRNVLGGAETLNLNASLGTRTRSAYQAAFESPIFSDPDFRFEIGGIASSTQKSWASHEEVVKGGWSKLRWLSRSGHRHELGYNGFWRQMTGLAEQASPTVRADAGDSVKSSVFHSWANDQRDNPLLPSRGYYAKTFNELAGLGPLKGDVSFWKSEIETQGALPIPIPFMKGDSGISFTTGFRAGILYPLGLDSKSQPQLSRVNDRFLLGGPTDVRGFRLCGLGPHDGTDAVGGDVYAAGSANLLFPLPRVGAEKPLRLQAFVNGGRLLPLRTSNQSTPTTNTEVQDAMTSTISELANEMPSVAAGFGLVYAHPVARFELNFSLPLGLRKGEEGRKGLQLGIGINFLNRPSSHPLAAMAQYYPQQQPYGAQASAQNLQFFPSSYGSLSGHTTPSQAAYGGSFGTPPYPSAQAYPGGGGGGYGGFGSPAAGVSGRMGEQGGLRTGWLAAFGTEGYDGEPPLLEELGVNFEHIRTKTLTVLNPFARIDQHLMDDSDLYGALLYIVLYGTFLLLSGKVFYGYIYGVAVFGTVALHLILSLMSPALDTSAGPNAADPTNYDPHSKPDDSTAVGHFSATLTFPRSASVLGYCFLPLVMTSLIGILAPMDTMFGYLLTTAAVGWCTYSSSGMFCAVARMRGMRGLVAYPLALFYVVFGIMGIFSSRGSGTLAAKTGAS
;
A
#
# COMPACT_ATOMS: atom_id res chain seq x y z
N MET A 1 -54.41 54.81 12.96
CA MET A 1 -55.05 53.64 13.59
C MET A 1 -54.42 52.40 12.98
N SER A 2 -53.51 51.77 13.72
CA SER A 2 -52.90 50.49 13.35
C SER A 2 -53.77 49.36 13.90
N SER A 3 -54.21 48.44 13.05
CA SER A 3 -54.84 47.20 13.51
C SER A 3 -53.83 46.41 14.36
N PRO A 4 -54.22 45.86 15.52
CA PRO A 4 -53.33 45.02 16.30
C PRO A 4 -53.10 43.70 15.55
N LEU A 5 -51.86 43.23 15.54
CA LEU A 5 -51.50 41.88 15.10
C LEU A 5 -52.24 40.87 15.98
N THR A 6 -52.80 39.84 15.36
CA THR A 6 -53.53 38.77 16.05
C THR A 6 -52.54 37.76 16.63
N ALA A 7 -52.90 37.15 17.77
CA ALA A 7 -52.02 36.27 18.55
C ALA A 7 -51.54 34.99 17.84
N GLU A 8 -51.96 34.75 16.59
CA GLU A 8 -51.42 33.68 15.73
C GLU A 8 -50.05 34.06 15.13
N ASP A 9 -49.75 35.36 14.93
CA ASP A 9 -48.48 35.82 14.34
C ASP A 9 -47.30 35.74 15.33
N ASP A 10 -47.53 35.96 16.62
CA ASP A 10 -46.49 35.83 17.66
C ASP A 10 -46.02 34.37 17.82
N ASP A 11 -46.91 33.39 17.62
CA ASP A 11 -46.57 31.96 17.62
C ASP A 11 -45.74 31.58 16.36
N ILE A 12 -45.94 32.27 15.22
CA ILE A 12 -45.10 32.10 14.03
C ILE A 12 -43.67 32.63 14.28
N PHE A 13 -43.52 33.81 14.88
CA PHE A 13 -42.19 34.34 15.25
C PHE A 13 -41.50 33.50 16.33
N GLY A 14 -42.26 32.97 17.32
CA GLY A 14 -41.74 32.03 18.31
C GLY A 14 -41.23 30.73 17.68
N ARG A 15 -41.94 30.18 16.69
CA ARG A 15 -41.50 28.98 15.93
C ARG A 15 -40.29 29.25 15.04
N LEU A 16 -40.13 30.47 14.52
CA LEU A 16 -38.95 30.89 13.75
C LEU A 16 -37.71 31.17 14.63
N GLN A 17 -37.88 31.45 15.92
CA GLN A 17 -36.77 31.62 16.88
C GLN A 17 -36.25 30.30 17.48
N GLN A 18 -36.99 29.19 17.37
CA GLN A 18 -36.48 27.89 17.77
C GLN A 18 -35.36 27.47 16.80
N ARG A 19 -34.13 27.33 17.31
CA ARG A 19 -33.05 26.66 16.58
C ARG A 19 -33.53 25.26 16.21
N ALA A 20 -33.72 25.03 14.90
CA ALA A 20 -34.13 23.73 14.39
C ALA A 20 -33.15 22.65 14.87
N ASP A 21 -33.69 21.59 15.46
CA ASP A 21 -32.92 20.49 16.02
C ASP A 21 -32.03 19.90 14.90
N PRO A 22 -30.69 19.80 15.08
CA PRO A 22 -29.78 19.36 14.03
C PRO A 22 -30.16 18.01 13.42
N LYS A 23 -30.77 17.11 14.20
CA LYS A 23 -31.28 15.83 13.70
C LYS A 23 -32.40 15.99 12.66
N VAL A 24 -33.29 16.96 12.87
CA VAL A 24 -34.39 17.25 11.94
C VAL A 24 -33.86 17.89 10.66
N GLN A 25 -32.79 18.69 10.74
CA GLN A 25 -32.10 19.20 9.55
C GLN A 25 -31.41 18.09 8.76
N GLU A 26 -30.72 17.16 9.44
CA GLU A 26 -30.11 15.99 8.80
C GLU A 26 -31.16 15.08 8.14
N GLU A 27 -32.31 14.84 8.79
CA GLU A 27 -33.42 14.08 8.21
C GLU A 27 -34.03 14.76 6.97
N GLN A 28 -34.24 16.08 7.02
CA GLN A 28 -34.73 16.85 5.87
C GLN A 28 -33.73 16.84 4.70
N GLN A 29 -32.43 16.97 5.00
CA GLN A 29 -31.38 16.92 3.99
C GLN A 29 -31.24 15.51 3.38
N GLN A 30 -31.40 14.45 4.17
CA GLN A 30 -31.48 13.06 3.69
C GLN A 30 -32.71 12.85 2.78
N ALA A 31 -33.90 13.24 3.24
CA ALA A 31 -35.13 13.12 2.45
C ALA A 31 -35.07 13.91 1.14
N MET A 32 -34.43 15.09 1.13
CA MET A 32 -34.20 15.87 -0.08
C MET A 32 -33.19 15.19 -1.01
N ASN A 33 -32.07 14.68 -0.48
CA ASN A 33 -31.08 13.92 -1.25
C ASN A 33 -31.68 12.66 -1.88
N ASP A 34 -32.54 11.94 -1.16
CA ASP A 34 -33.20 10.73 -1.67
C ASP A 34 -34.29 11.06 -2.70
N ARG A 35 -35.03 12.16 -2.52
CA ARG A 35 -35.95 12.67 -3.56
C ARG A 35 -35.20 13.06 -4.83
N VAL A 36 -34.06 13.73 -4.70
CA VAL A 36 -33.18 14.10 -5.83
C VAL A 36 -32.63 12.84 -6.52
N ARG A 37 -32.13 11.86 -5.77
CA ARG A 37 -31.71 10.54 -6.29
C ARG A 37 -32.82 9.83 -7.04
N ALA A 38 -34.03 9.78 -6.49
CA ALA A 38 -35.19 9.13 -7.12
C ALA A 38 -35.61 9.83 -8.43
N ILE A 39 -35.51 11.16 -8.50
CA ILE A 39 -35.76 11.92 -9.74
C ILE A 39 -34.67 11.60 -10.78
N TYR A 40 -33.38 11.62 -10.38
CA TYR A 40 -32.29 11.24 -11.27
C TYR A 40 -32.43 9.80 -11.78
N GLN A 41 -32.75 8.84 -10.91
CA GLN A 41 -32.94 7.45 -11.30
C GLN A 41 -34.08 7.30 -12.31
N LYS A 42 -35.23 7.94 -12.07
CA LYS A 42 -36.35 7.96 -13.03
C LYS A 42 -35.97 8.60 -14.37
N ALA A 43 -35.18 9.67 -14.37
CA ALA A 43 -34.68 10.29 -15.59
C ALA A 43 -33.74 9.35 -16.37
N GLN A 44 -32.87 8.62 -15.69
CA GLN A 44 -31.97 7.62 -16.30
C GLN A 44 -32.75 6.43 -16.88
N THR A 45 -33.71 5.89 -16.14
CA THR A 45 -34.58 4.80 -16.64
C THR A 45 -35.35 5.24 -17.88
N ARG A 46 -35.98 6.43 -17.85
CA ARG A 46 -36.70 6.98 -19.01
C ARG A 46 -35.80 7.25 -20.21
N LEU A 47 -34.56 7.68 -19.99
CA LEU A 47 -33.57 7.84 -21.06
C LEU A 47 -33.20 6.47 -21.68
N GLY A 48 -33.00 5.44 -20.85
CA GLY A 48 -32.82 4.07 -21.29
C GLY A 48 -33.98 3.57 -22.14
N GLU A 49 -35.23 3.70 -21.65
CA GLU A 49 -36.44 3.35 -22.39
C GLU A 49 -36.54 4.06 -23.75
N LEU A 50 -36.20 5.36 -23.82
CA LEU A 50 -36.20 6.11 -25.07
C LEU A 50 -35.10 5.64 -26.03
N ILE A 51 -33.91 5.29 -25.52
CA ILE A 51 -32.82 4.72 -26.33
C ILE A 51 -33.22 3.35 -26.87
N ASP A 52 -33.86 2.50 -26.06
CA ASP A 52 -34.30 1.16 -26.46
C ASP A 52 -35.43 1.24 -27.51
N GLN A 53 -36.41 2.12 -27.31
CA GLN A 53 -37.48 2.40 -28.28
C GLN A 53 -36.94 2.90 -29.64
N ASN A 54 -35.84 3.66 -29.62
CA ASN A 54 -35.20 4.24 -30.81
C ASN A 54 -33.93 3.49 -31.25
N SER A 55 -33.68 2.30 -30.70
CA SER A 55 -32.43 1.53 -30.87
C SER A 55 -32.11 1.18 -32.33
N THR A 56 -33.15 1.09 -33.17
CA THR A 56 -33.09 0.77 -34.60
C THR A 56 -32.98 2.00 -35.51
N LEU A 57 -33.03 3.23 -35.00
CA LEU A 57 -32.95 4.43 -35.83
C LEU A 57 -31.63 4.47 -36.62
N PRO A 58 -31.67 4.71 -37.95
CA PRO A 58 -30.48 4.79 -38.78
C PRO A 58 -29.75 6.12 -38.56
N CYS A 59 -28.47 6.05 -38.22
CA CYS A 59 -27.61 7.20 -37.97
C CYS A 59 -26.24 7.05 -38.65
N ALA A 60 -25.53 8.18 -38.75
CA ALA A 60 -24.17 8.26 -39.24
C ALA A 60 -23.32 9.06 -38.24
N VAL A 61 -22.07 8.63 -38.03
CA VAL A 61 -21.11 9.35 -37.20
C VAL A 61 -20.29 10.25 -38.11
N SER A 62 -20.53 11.56 -38.03
CA SER A 62 -19.93 12.58 -38.90
C SER A 62 -18.54 13.00 -38.42
N SER A 63 -18.41 13.37 -37.15
CA SER A 63 -17.12 13.74 -36.56
C SER A 63 -16.94 13.19 -35.15
N ILE A 64 -15.67 13.08 -34.74
CA ILE A 64 -15.27 12.64 -33.40
C ILE A 64 -14.18 13.57 -32.90
N GLN A 65 -14.39 14.22 -31.76
CA GLN A 65 -13.47 15.18 -31.17
C GLN A 65 -13.08 14.74 -29.75
N VAL A 66 -11.77 14.61 -29.48
CA VAL A 66 -11.25 14.33 -28.14
C VAL A 66 -10.78 15.64 -27.52
N VAL A 67 -11.56 16.15 -26.57
CA VAL A 67 -11.34 17.43 -25.89
C VAL A 67 -10.44 17.20 -24.66
N ASN A 68 -9.52 18.14 -24.41
CA ASN A 68 -8.57 18.14 -23.28
C ASN A 68 -7.43 17.08 -23.32
N ALA A 69 -7.02 16.62 -24.52
CA ALA A 69 -5.91 15.69 -24.72
C ALA A 69 -4.65 16.33 -25.40
N PRO A 70 -4.00 17.35 -24.82
CA PRO A 70 -2.95 18.12 -25.48
C PRO A 70 -1.61 17.39 -25.67
N ASN A 71 -1.28 16.39 -24.84
CA ASN A 71 -0.03 15.64 -24.96
C ASN A 71 -0.18 14.33 -25.75
N THR A 72 -1.38 14.02 -26.24
CA THR A 72 -1.69 12.76 -26.92
C THR A 72 -1.68 12.95 -28.44
N ARG A 73 -0.90 12.13 -29.17
CA ARG A 73 -0.67 12.30 -30.61
C ARG A 73 -1.94 11.99 -31.40
N ARG A 74 -2.27 12.83 -32.37
CA ARG A 74 -3.43 12.66 -33.26
C ARG A 74 -3.50 11.27 -33.89
N GLY A 75 -2.41 10.76 -34.46
CA GLY A 75 -2.37 9.43 -35.09
C GLY A 75 -2.58 8.23 -34.16
N PHE A 76 -2.48 8.40 -32.83
CA PHE A 76 -2.87 7.37 -31.84
C PHE A 76 -4.39 7.36 -31.65
N LEU A 77 -4.99 8.55 -31.48
CA LEU A 77 -6.43 8.72 -31.36
C LEU A 77 -7.16 8.32 -32.66
N GLU A 78 -6.65 8.74 -33.82
CA GLU A 78 -7.19 8.33 -35.13
C GLU A 78 -7.20 6.81 -35.29
N ARG A 79 -6.17 6.09 -34.85
CA ARG A 79 -6.16 4.62 -34.92
C ARG A 79 -7.21 3.95 -34.02
N ILE A 80 -7.68 4.63 -32.99
CA ILE A 80 -8.77 4.15 -32.10
C ILE A 80 -10.15 4.54 -32.67
N PHE A 81 -10.32 5.77 -33.15
CA PHE A 81 -11.63 6.37 -33.47
C PHE A 81 -11.97 6.43 -34.97
N ASN A 82 -11.00 6.47 -35.89
CA ASN A 82 -11.27 6.50 -37.34
C ASN A 82 -12.19 5.36 -37.82
N PRO A 83 -12.10 4.10 -37.29
CA PRO A 83 -13.03 3.03 -37.66
C PRO A 83 -14.50 3.24 -37.26
N LEU A 84 -14.82 4.27 -36.47
CA LEU A 84 -16.19 4.66 -36.13
C LEU A 84 -16.82 5.66 -37.11
N LEU A 85 -16.01 6.40 -37.87
CA LEU A 85 -16.55 7.40 -38.81
C LEU A 85 -17.30 6.71 -39.94
N SER A 86 -18.50 7.18 -40.26
CA SER A 86 -19.34 6.56 -41.28
C SER A 86 -18.72 6.58 -42.68
N ALA A 87 -17.81 7.52 -42.96
CA ALA A 87 -17.01 7.54 -44.19
C ALA A 87 -16.12 6.30 -44.39
N ASN A 88 -15.80 5.56 -43.31
CA ASN A 88 -14.99 4.34 -43.35
C ASN A 88 -15.86 3.05 -43.30
N ARG A 89 -17.19 3.16 -43.48
CA ARG A 89 -18.13 2.02 -43.45
C ARG A 89 -19.04 1.98 -44.68
N ASN A 90 -19.36 0.76 -45.10
CA ASN A 90 -20.26 0.50 -46.23
C ASN A 90 -21.76 0.52 -45.85
N ARG A 91 -22.10 0.71 -44.57
CA ARG A 91 -23.48 0.72 -44.05
C ARG A 91 -23.66 1.79 -42.97
N PRO A 92 -24.86 2.39 -42.84
CA PRO A 92 -25.18 3.25 -41.70
C PRO A 92 -25.22 2.45 -40.38
N TYR A 93 -25.12 3.16 -39.27
CA TYR A 93 -25.27 2.60 -37.94
C TYR A 93 -26.75 2.54 -37.53
N SER A 94 -27.13 1.60 -36.67
CA SER A 94 -28.29 1.84 -35.79
C SER A 94 -27.84 2.65 -34.57
N LEU A 95 -28.74 3.42 -33.95
CA LEU A 95 -28.43 4.21 -32.76
C LEU A 95 -27.80 3.34 -31.65
N ALA A 96 -28.34 2.14 -31.40
CA ALA A 96 -27.76 1.22 -30.42
C ALA A 96 -26.38 0.67 -30.84
N GLU A 97 -26.12 0.44 -32.12
CA GLU A 97 -24.78 0.03 -32.61
C GLU A 97 -23.76 1.17 -32.44
N ALA A 98 -24.14 2.41 -32.77
CA ALA A 98 -23.28 3.59 -32.60
C ALA A 98 -22.95 3.83 -31.12
N LEU A 99 -23.95 3.85 -30.23
CA LEU A 99 -23.75 4.03 -28.78
C LEU A 99 -22.81 2.97 -28.20
N ARG A 100 -23.02 1.69 -28.56
CA ARG A 100 -22.20 0.57 -28.10
C ARG A 100 -20.77 0.62 -28.64
N GLU A 101 -20.55 1.04 -29.88
CA GLU A 101 -19.21 1.13 -30.43
C GLU A 101 -18.44 2.35 -29.91
N VAL A 102 -19.11 3.51 -29.73
CA VAL A 102 -18.52 4.69 -29.11
C VAL A 102 -18.10 4.38 -27.66
N SER A 103 -18.96 3.76 -26.86
CA SER A 103 -18.63 3.38 -25.48
C SER A 103 -17.48 2.37 -25.42
N ALA A 104 -17.46 1.36 -26.30
CA ALA A 104 -16.35 0.42 -26.39
C ALA A 104 -15.01 1.07 -26.81
N ARG A 105 -15.01 2.16 -27.59
CA ARG A 105 -13.79 2.95 -27.87
C ARG A 105 -13.39 3.86 -26.72
N ALA A 106 -14.35 4.45 -26.00
CA ALA A 106 -14.07 5.23 -24.80
C ALA A 106 -13.46 4.34 -23.69
N GLU A 107 -13.98 3.13 -23.50
CA GLU A 107 -13.39 2.11 -22.60
C GLU A 107 -12.01 1.65 -23.11
N LYS A 108 -11.84 1.41 -24.42
CA LYS A 108 -10.50 1.14 -24.97
C LYS A 108 -9.52 2.28 -24.66
N LEU A 109 -9.97 3.53 -24.67
CA LEU A 109 -9.16 4.71 -24.36
C LEU A 109 -8.81 4.81 -22.86
N SER A 110 -9.73 4.49 -21.94
CA SER A 110 -9.46 4.52 -20.50
C SER A 110 -8.44 3.44 -20.08
N ARG A 111 -8.50 2.26 -20.71
CA ARG A 111 -7.57 1.12 -20.50
C ARG A 111 -6.09 1.41 -20.81
N PHE A 112 -5.76 2.58 -21.36
CA PHE A 112 -4.36 3.05 -21.48
C PHE A 112 -3.79 3.75 -20.22
N ASP A 113 -4.59 3.99 -19.17
CA ASP A 113 -4.20 4.76 -17.97
C ASP A 113 -3.70 6.20 -18.27
N LEU A 114 -4.12 6.78 -19.41
CA LEU A 114 -3.75 8.14 -19.80
C LEU A 114 -4.66 9.24 -19.23
N PHE A 115 -5.94 8.94 -19.05
CA PHE A 115 -6.96 9.93 -18.69
C PHE A 115 -7.59 9.62 -17.32
N GLN A 116 -8.10 10.65 -16.65
CA GLN A 116 -8.90 10.54 -15.45
C GLN A 116 -10.24 9.87 -15.81
N GLU A 117 -10.67 8.90 -15.00
CA GLU A 117 -11.93 8.19 -15.20
C GLU A 117 -13.05 8.85 -14.39
N PRO A 118 -14.30 8.86 -14.90
CA PRO A 118 -14.74 8.39 -16.21
C PRO A 118 -14.43 9.39 -17.34
N ILE A 119 -14.17 8.87 -18.55
CA ILE A 119 -14.14 9.69 -19.77
C ILE A 119 -15.59 10.04 -20.14
N GLN A 120 -15.89 11.33 -20.27
CA GLN A 120 -17.26 11.79 -20.53
C GLN A 120 -17.51 11.81 -22.04
N VAL A 121 -18.60 11.20 -22.48
CA VAL A 121 -19.01 11.13 -23.90
C VAL A 121 -20.28 11.96 -24.06
N TYR A 122 -20.22 12.95 -24.95
CA TYR A 122 -21.35 13.75 -25.39
C TYR A 122 -21.64 13.43 -26.85
N LEU A 123 -22.93 13.46 -27.20
CA LEU A 123 -23.43 13.22 -28.54
C LEU A 123 -24.29 14.42 -28.89
N ASP A 124 -23.96 15.07 -29.99
CA ASP A 124 -24.72 16.19 -30.53
C ASP A 124 -25.25 15.82 -31.91
N GLN A 125 -26.39 16.39 -32.29
CA GLN A 125 -26.92 16.20 -33.64
C GLN A 125 -26.42 17.34 -34.52
N ASN A 126 -25.77 16.99 -35.63
CA ASN A 126 -25.31 18.02 -36.55
C ASN A 126 -26.53 18.72 -37.20
N PRO A 127 -26.67 20.06 -37.09
CA PRO A 127 -27.80 20.78 -37.68
C PRO A 127 -27.81 20.72 -39.22
N ASP A 128 -26.64 20.55 -39.84
CA ASP A 128 -26.49 20.27 -41.27
C ASP A 128 -26.75 18.78 -41.56
N THR A 129 -27.84 18.22 -41.02
CA THR A 129 -28.37 16.93 -41.46
C THR A 129 -28.74 17.02 -42.93
N ASP A 130 -28.10 16.18 -43.74
CA ASP A 130 -28.26 16.16 -45.19
C ASP A 130 -29.67 15.64 -45.53
N VAL A 131 -30.65 16.55 -45.65
CA VAL A 131 -32.11 16.29 -45.74
C VAL A 131 -32.46 15.33 -46.90
N ARG A 132 -31.56 15.19 -47.88
CA ARG A 132 -31.66 14.28 -49.01
C ARG A 132 -31.42 12.80 -48.67
N SER A 133 -30.78 12.51 -47.54
CA SER A 133 -30.36 11.16 -47.13
C SER A 133 -31.27 10.50 -46.09
N GLY A 134 -32.02 11.29 -45.30
CA GLY A 134 -32.85 10.81 -44.20
C GLY A 134 -32.08 10.22 -43.00
N LEU A 135 -30.75 10.35 -42.97
CA LEU A 135 -29.89 9.83 -41.92
C LEU A 135 -29.62 10.90 -40.84
N ALA A 136 -29.69 10.50 -39.57
CA ALA A 136 -29.31 11.37 -38.46
C ALA A 136 -27.78 11.42 -38.33
N ASN A 137 -27.18 12.58 -38.61
CA ASN A 137 -25.74 12.82 -38.43
C ASN A 137 -25.45 13.16 -36.96
N ILE A 138 -24.56 12.39 -36.33
CA ILE A 138 -24.17 12.52 -34.92
C ILE A 138 -22.69 12.89 -34.82
N ASP A 139 -22.41 13.96 -34.09
CA ASP A 139 -21.06 14.38 -33.71
C ASP A 139 -20.75 13.93 -32.28
N VAL A 140 -19.59 13.31 -32.09
CA VAL A 140 -19.19 12.67 -30.83
C VAL A 140 -18.07 13.47 -30.16
N TYR A 141 -18.30 13.97 -28.95
CA TYR A 141 -17.30 14.70 -28.17
C TYR A 141 -16.88 13.86 -26.96
N LEU A 142 -15.61 13.50 -26.87
CA LEU A 142 -15.03 12.82 -25.72
C LEU A 142 -14.24 13.84 -24.89
N ALA A 143 -14.79 14.26 -23.74
CA ALA A 143 -14.07 15.09 -22.79
C ALA A 143 -13.20 14.19 -21.90
N ALA A 144 -11.88 14.22 -22.12
CA ALA A 144 -10.91 13.35 -21.47
C ALA A 144 -9.80 14.18 -20.84
N LYS A 145 -9.69 14.18 -19.51
CA LYS A 145 -8.68 14.96 -18.78
C LYS A 145 -7.42 14.12 -18.57
N GLU A 146 -6.29 14.51 -19.15
CA GLU A 146 -5.02 13.78 -19.01
C GLU A 146 -4.56 13.66 -17.53
N LYS A 147 -4.00 12.50 -17.18
CA LYS A 147 -3.32 12.23 -15.90
C LYS A 147 -1.92 12.87 -15.89
N SER A 148 -1.35 13.03 -14.69
CA SER A 148 0.04 13.52 -14.58
C SER A 148 1.00 12.62 -15.38
N ARG A 149 1.77 13.26 -16.27
CA ARG A 149 2.80 12.60 -17.09
C ARG A 149 3.92 12.06 -16.21
N LEU A 150 4.36 12.79 -15.20
CA LEU A 150 5.39 12.34 -14.28
C LEU A 150 4.76 11.88 -12.97
N LEU A 151 5.16 10.70 -12.50
CA LEU A 151 4.77 10.14 -11.20
C LEU A 151 6.01 9.53 -10.53
N LEU A 152 6.52 10.23 -9.52
CA LEU A 152 7.53 9.72 -8.60
C LEU A 152 6.83 8.98 -7.46
N LYS A 153 7.23 7.74 -7.21
CA LYS A 153 6.86 6.96 -6.03
C LYS A 153 8.13 6.57 -5.29
N THR A 154 8.14 6.79 -3.99
CA THR A 154 9.21 6.31 -3.09
C THR A 154 8.56 5.47 -2.00
N GLY A 155 9.22 4.40 -1.58
CA GLY A 155 8.70 3.55 -0.52
C GLY A 155 9.73 2.60 0.06
N THR A 156 9.32 1.84 1.05
CA THR A 156 10.09 0.75 1.64
C THR A 156 9.27 -0.53 1.57
N ASP A 157 9.87 -1.59 1.05
CA ASP A 157 9.32 -2.94 1.08
C ASP A 157 10.03 -3.77 2.16
N LEU A 158 9.29 -4.62 2.84
CA LEU A 158 9.76 -5.52 3.89
C LEU A 158 9.20 -6.89 3.54
N GLY A 159 10.05 -7.87 3.23
CA GLY A 159 9.61 -9.17 2.73
C GLY A 159 10.71 -10.23 2.77
N ASN A 160 10.36 -11.47 3.12
CA ASN A 160 11.30 -12.60 3.18
C ASN A 160 12.61 -12.33 3.94
N THR A 161 12.53 -11.64 5.09
CA THR A 161 13.67 -11.17 5.90
C THR A 161 14.61 -10.16 5.20
N GLU A 162 14.27 -9.71 4.00
CA GLU A 162 14.84 -8.54 3.34
C GLU A 162 14.05 -7.28 3.70
N GLY A 163 14.77 -6.18 3.90
CA GLY A 163 14.20 -4.83 3.89
C GLY A 163 14.84 -4.04 2.78
N SER A 164 14.04 -3.38 1.95
CA SER A 164 14.51 -2.56 0.84
C SER A 164 13.79 -1.21 0.79
N ALA A 165 14.50 -0.17 0.39
CA ALA A 165 13.97 1.12 -0.01
C ALA A 165 14.00 1.22 -1.53
N TYR A 166 13.06 1.96 -2.11
CA TYR A 166 12.98 2.14 -3.56
C TYR A 166 12.51 3.52 -3.98
N GLY A 167 13.01 3.95 -5.14
CA GLY A 167 12.48 5.05 -5.94
C GLY A 167 12.00 4.51 -7.29
N ASN A 168 10.83 4.97 -7.73
CA ASN A 168 10.23 4.63 -9.00
C ASN A 168 9.75 5.92 -9.68
N LEU A 169 10.27 6.20 -10.87
CA LEU A 169 9.88 7.34 -11.70
C LEU A 169 9.18 6.81 -12.95
N LEU A 170 7.86 6.98 -12.99
CA LEU A 170 7.03 6.67 -14.15
C LEU A 170 6.78 7.95 -14.96
N TRP A 171 7.26 7.97 -16.19
CA TRP A 171 6.93 8.97 -17.20
C TRP A 171 5.93 8.37 -18.21
N ARG A 172 4.66 8.74 -18.07
CA ARG A 172 3.57 8.41 -18.98
C ARG A 172 3.56 9.31 -20.22
N ASN A 173 3.12 8.71 -21.32
CA ASN A 173 2.88 9.36 -22.61
C ASN A 173 4.13 10.11 -23.10
N VAL A 174 5.24 9.40 -23.25
CA VAL A 174 6.54 10.00 -23.62
C VAL A 174 6.47 10.57 -25.05
N LEU A 175 5.96 9.81 -26.01
CA LEU A 175 5.87 10.17 -27.44
C LEU A 175 4.41 10.43 -27.89
N GLY A 176 3.51 10.65 -26.94
CA GLY A 176 2.08 10.91 -27.17
C GLY A 176 1.24 9.70 -27.60
N GLY A 177 1.81 8.49 -27.68
CA GLY A 177 1.13 7.27 -28.10
C GLY A 177 0.85 6.27 -26.98
N ALA A 178 0.65 6.75 -25.75
CA ALA A 178 0.55 5.95 -24.53
C ALA A 178 1.81 5.14 -24.18
N GLU A 179 2.99 5.58 -24.63
CA GLU A 179 4.26 4.97 -24.21
C GLU A 179 4.63 5.37 -22.77
N THR A 180 5.17 4.41 -22.03
CA THR A 180 5.57 4.55 -20.62
C THR A 180 7.07 4.30 -20.48
N LEU A 181 7.82 5.27 -19.95
CA LEU A 181 9.19 5.06 -19.48
C LEU A 181 9.15 4.92 -17.96
N ASN A 182 9.66 3.80 -17.46
CA ASN A 182 9.69 3.46 -16.05
C ASN A 182 11.14 3.28 -15.60
N LEU A 183 11.63 4.20 -14.77
CA LEU A 183 12.94 4.10 -14.13
C LEU A 183 12.76 3.67 -12.68
N ASN A 184 13.52 2.70 -12.22
CA ASN A 184 13.44 2.24 -10.84
C ASN A 184 14.83 1.94 -10.27
N ALA A 185 15.01 2.36 -9.03
CA ALA A 185 16.18 2.07 -8.22
C ALA A 185 15.70 1.46 -6.90
N SER A 186 16.31 0.34 -6.47
CA SER A 186 16.09 -0.24 -5.15
C SER A 186 17.41 -0.56 -4.45
N LEU A 187 17.36 -0.49 -3.11
CA LEU A 187 18.49 -0.64 -2.21
C LEU A 187 17.99 -1.38 -0.97
N GLY A 188 18.58 -2.52 -0.61
CA GLY A 188 18.12 -3.34 0.50
C GLY A 188 19.20 -4.16 1.18
N THR A 189 18.80 -4.89 2.21
CA THR A 189 19.71 -5.72 3.02
C THR A 189 20.31 -6.89 2.25
N ARG A 190 19.57 -7.43 1.27
CA ARG A 190 20.02 -8.50 0.37
C ARG A 190 20.36 -7.95 -1.02
N THR A 191 19.51 -7.10 -1.57
CA THR A 191 19.72 -6.38 -2.84
C THR A 191 20.59 -5.14 -2.60
N ARG A 192 21.92 -5.27 -2.68
CA ARG A 192 22.84 -4.16 -2.41
C ARG A 192 22.62 -2.94 -3.30
N SER A 193 22.23 -3.16 -4.55
CA SER A 193 21.70 -2.12 -5.45
C SER A 193 21.04 -2.78 -6.65
N ALA A 194 19.91 -2.27 -7.10
CA ALA A 194 19.34 -2.63 -8.40
C ALA A 194 18.82 -1.38 -9.11
N TYR A 195 19.22 -1.21 -10.35
CA TYR A 195 18.80 -0.12 -11.23
C TYR A 195 18.21 -0.72 -12.49
N GLN A 196 17.02 -0.27 -12.86
CA GLN A 196 16.36 -0.72 -14.07
C GLN A 196 15.68 0.43 -14.80
N ALA A 197 15.62 0.31 -16.13
CA ALA A 197 14.92 1.22 -17.02
C ALA A 197 14.12 0.38 -18.02
N ALA A 198 12.81 0.58 -18.09
CA ALA A 198 11.93 -0.11 -19.01
C ALA A 198 11.10 0.91 -19.82
N PHE A 199 11.14 0.79 -21.15
CA PHE A 199 10.29 1.54 -22.06
C PHE A 199 9.24 0.60 -22.65
N GLU A 200 7.98 0.94 -22.47
CA GLU A 200 6.83 0.19 -22.96
C GLU A 200 6.02 1.03 -23.97
N SER A 201 5.54 0.40 -25.03
CA SER A 201 4.76 1.02 -26.10
C SER A 201 3.65 0.06 -26.56
N PRO A 202 2.38 0.53 -26.65
CA PRO A 202 1.30 -0.27 -27.20
C PRO A 202 1.39 -0.32 -28.73
N ILE A 203 1.46 -1.54 -29.26
CA ILE A 203 1.49 -1.78 -30.71
C ILE A 203 0.06 -1.59 -31.25
N PHE A 204 -0.06 -1.01 -32.44
CA PHE A 204 -1.33 -0.74 -33.12
C PHE A 204 -2.38 0.05 -32.30
N SER A 205 -1.94 0.84 -31.31
CA SER A 205 -2.87 1.53 -30.39
C SER A 205 -3.87 0.57 -29.77
N ASP A 206 -3.35 -0.55 -29.27
CA ASP A 206 -4.09 -1.56 -28.51
C ASP A 206 -3.59 -1.63 -27.06
N PRO A 207 -4.46 -1.48 -26.04
CA PRO A 207 -4.02 -1.55 -24.65
C PRO A 207 -3.65 -2.98 -24.25
N ASP A 208 -4.09 -4.00 -25.00
CA ASP A 208 -3.80 -5.40 -24.74
C ASP A 208 -2.52 -5.90 -25.43
N PHE A 209 -2.08 -5.28 -26.53
CA PHE A 209 -0.90 -5.70 -27.29
C PHE A 209 0.26 -4.71 -27.12
N ARG A 210 1.26 -5.07 -26.31
CA ARG A 210 2.32 -4.17 -25.87
C ARG A 210 3.71 -4.74 -26.08
N PHE A 211 4.61 -3.89 -26.56
CA PHE A 211 6.05 -4.14 -26.57
C PHE A 211 6.70 -3.45 -25.38
N GLU A 212 7.65 -4.10 -24.73
CA GLU A 212 8.51 -3.48 -23.73
C GLU A 212 9.96 -3.87 -23.99
N ILE A 213 10.86 -2.89 -23.92
CA ILE A 213 12.31 -3.08 -23.96
C ILE A 213 12.91 -2.46 -22.71
N GLY A 214 13.85 -3.16 -22.07
CA GLY A 214 14.40 -2.70 -20.81
C GLY A 214 15.82 -3.18 -20.54
N GLY A 215 16.46 -2.51 -19.60
CA GLY A 215 17.79 -2.82 -19.10
C GLY A 215 17.82 -2.87 -17.58
N ILE A 216 18.73 -3.68 -17.04
CA ILE A 216 19.00 -3.80 -15.61
C ILE A 216 20.50 -3.87 -15.33
N ALA A 217 20.91 -3.24 -14.24
CA ALA A 217 22.20 -3.44 -13.59
C ALA A 217 21.97 -3.57 -12.07
N SER A 218 22.36 -4.71 -11.50
CA SER A 218 21.97 -5.04 -10.13
C SER A 218 22.96 -5.98 -9.45
N SER A 219 23.12 -5.87 -8.12
CA SER A 219 23.87 -6.80 -7.27
C SER A 219 23.05 -7.31 -6.07
N THR A 220 23.04 -8.62 -5.83
CA THR A 220 22.41 -9.28 -4.67
C THR A 220 23.38 -10.19 -3.94
N GLN A 221 23.35 -10.15 -2.61
CA GLN A 221 23.98 -11.17 -1.79
C GLN A 221 23.07 -12.41 -1.70
N LYS A 222 23.55 -13.59 -2.10
CA LYS A 222 22.86 -14.87 -1.84
C LYS A 222 23.46 -15.53 -0.61
N SER A 223 23.00 -15.11 0.57
CA SER A 223 23.51 -15.60 1.87
C SER A 223 23.34 -17.11 2.08
N TRP A 224 22.33 -17.73 1.46
CA TRP A 224 22.12 -19.18 1.48
C TRP A 224 23.11 -19.97 0.62
N ALA A 225 23.89 -19.31 -0.24
CA ALA A 225 24.87 -19.94 -1.13
C ALA A 225 26.22 -19.20 -1.11
N SER A 226 26.54 -18.50 -0.02
CA SER A 226 27.83 -17.87 0.28
C SER A 226 28.47 -17.01 -0.84
N HIS A 227 27.68 -16.38 -1.72
CA HIS A 227 28.19 -15.52 -2.82
C HIS A 227 27.35 -14.26 -3.03
N GLU A 228 27.84 -13.37 -3.89
CA GLU A 228 27.16 -12.20 -4.45
C GLU A 228 26.97 -12.43 -5.96
N GLU A 229 25.76 -12.21 -6.49
CA GLU A 229 25.48 -12.25 -7.93
C GLU A 229 25.27 -10.83 -8.46
N VAL A 230 26.08 -10.44 -9.43
CA VAL A 230 25.91 -9.20 -10.21
C VAL A 230 25.29 -9.57 -11.56
N VAL A 231 24.17 -8.94 -11.90
CA VAL A 231 23.47 -9.13 -13.17
C VAL A 231 23.43 -7.80 -13.93
N LYS A 232 23.84 -7.82 -15.19
CA LYS A 232 23.82 -6.66 -16.10
C LYS A 232 23.32 -7.09 -17.47
N GLY A 233 22.40 -6.35 -18.07
CA GLY A 233 21.93 -6.63 -19.41
C GLY A 233 20.53 -6.07 -19.67
N GLY A 234 19.77 -6.73 -20.51
CA GLY A 234 18.44 -6.26 -20.88
C GLY A 234 17.54 -7.33 -21.50
N TRP A 235 16.30 -6.92 -21.76
CA TRP A 235 15.25 -7.76 -22.33
C TRP A 235 14.45 -6.98 -23.36
N SER A 236 13.83 -7.72 -24.27
CA SER A 236 12.73 -7.25 -25.11
C SER A 236 11.59 -8.24 -25.00
N LYS A 237 10.38 -7.77 -24.71
CA LYS A 237 9.21 -8.64 -24.50
C LYS A 237 7.97 -8.09 -25.18
N LEU A 238 7.14 -9.02 -25.63
CA LEU A 238 5.87 -8.82 -26.29
C LEU A 238 4.78 -9.41 -25.41
N ARG A 239 3.81 -8.60 -24.99
CA ARG A 239 2.68 -9.00 -24.15
C ARG A 239 1.39 -8.90 -24.95
N TRP A 240 0.54 -9.92 -24.88
CA TRP A 240 -0.81 -9.89 -25.45
C TRP A 240 -1.85 -10.56 -24.57
N LEU A 241 -3.08 -10.04 -24.63
CA LEU A 241 -4.27 -10.70 -24.09
C LEU A 241 -4.95 -11.51 -25.20
N SER A 242 -5.18 -12.80 -24.95
CA SER A 242 -6.03 -13.65 -25.79
C SER A 242 -7.51 -13.23 -25.66
N ARG A 243 -8.33 -13.55 -26.66
CA ARG A 243 -9.78 -13.35 -26.63
C ARG A 243 -10.47 -14.09 -25.46
N SER A 244 -9.83 -15.12 -24.90
CA SER A 244 -10.28 -15.86 -23.72
C SER A 244 -9.85 -15.23 -22.38
N GLY A 245 -9.25 -14.04 -22.38
CA GLY A 245 -8.71 -13.38 -21.19
C GLY A 245 -7.35 -13.92 -20.71
N HIS A 246 -6.76 -14.87 -21.43
CA HIS A 246 -5.43 -15.41 -21.08
C HIS A 246 -4.33 -14.40 -21.42
N ARG A 247 -3.40 -14.17 -20.49
CA ARG A 247 -2.22 -13.33 -20.73
C ARG A 247 -1.09 -14.17 -21.28
N HIS A 248 -0.41 -13.66 -22.29
CA HIS A 248 0.78 -14.26 -22.88
C HIS A 248 1.91 -13.23 -22.89
N GLU A 249 3.12 -13.69 -22.57
CA GLU A 249 4.36 -12.94 -22.69
C GLU A 249 5.35 -13.77 -23.50
N LEU A 250 5.95 -13.19 -24.54
CA LEU A 250 7.07 -13.78 -25.28
C LEU A 250 8.22 -12.78 -25.24
N GLY A 251 9.39 -13.19 -24.75
CA GLY A 251 10.51 -12.27 -24.63
C GLY A 251 11.87 -12.90 -24.90
N TYR A 252 12.82 -12.04 -25.20
CA TYR A 252 14.24 -12.33 -25.33
C TYR A 252 14.99 -11.65 -24.18
N ASN A 253 15.93 -12.37 -23.58
CA ASN A 253 16.79 -11.94 -22.50
C ASN A 253 18.26 -12.01 -22.95
N GLY A 254 19.02 -10.96 -22.67
CA GLY A 254 20.48 -10.94 -22.84
C GLY A 254 21.13 -10.41 -21.56
N PHE A 255 21.67 -11.31 -20.74
CA PHE A 255 22.26 -10.97 -19.43
C PHE A 255 23.69 -11.48 -19.30
N TRP A 256 24.60 -10.60 -18.92
CA TRP A 256 25.86 -10.96 -18.29
C TRP A 256 25.63 -11.09 -16.78
N ARG A 257 26.01 -12.24 -16.23
CA ARG A 257 25.91 -12.58 -14.82
C ARG A 257 27.30 -12.90 -14.30
N GLN A 258 27.61 -12.44 -13.10
CA GLN A 258 28.90 -12.64 -12.45
C GLN A 258 28.69 -13.11 -11.02
N MET A 259 29.22 -14.30 -10.70
CA MET A 259 29.32 -14.80 -9.32
C MET A 259 30.63 -14.31 -8.71
N THR A 260 30.51 -13.47 -7.69
CA THR A 260 31.61 -12.78 -7.00
C THR A 260 31.35 -12.79 -5.49
N GLY A 261 32.17 -12.11 -4.68
CA GLY A 261 31.94 -11.94 -3.25
C GLY A 261 31.82 -13.27 -2.49
N LEU A 262 32.59 -14.28 -2.88
CA LEU A 262 32.64 -15.59 -2.23
C LEU A 262 33.09 -15.45 -0.77
N ALA A 263 32.33 -16.02 0.16
CA ALA A 263 32.76 -16.10 1.55
C ALA A 263 33.83 -17.17 1.77
N GLU A 264 34.58 -17.09 2.87
CA GLU A 264 35.66 -18.04 3.18
C GLU A 264 35.17 -19.49 3.26
N GLN A 265 33.98 -19.69 3.84
CA GLN A 265 33.31 -20.99 3.96
C GLN A 265 32.54 -21.43 2.70
N ALA A 266 32.60 -20.68 1.59
CA ALA A 266 31.88 -21.05 0.37
C ALA A 266 32.30 -22.43 -0.14
N SER A 267 31.31 -23.24 -0.50
CA SER A 267 31.43 -24.63 -0.92
C SER A 267 32.25 -24.81 -2.21
N PRO A 268 32.86 -25.99 -2.44
CA PRO A 268 33.52 -26.31 -3.70
C PRO A 268 32.62 -26.11 -4.93
N THR A 269 31.33 -26.44 -4.81
CA THR A 269 30.36 -26.24 -5.91
C THR A 269 30.19 -24.76 -6.26
N VAL A 270 29.99 -23.88 -5.28
CA VAL A 270 29.85 -22.43 -5.52
C VAL A 270 31.16 -21.82 -6.03
N ARG A 271 32.31 -22.29 -5.54
CA ARG A 271 33.64 -21.88 -6.02
C ARG A 271 33.91 -22.31 -7.47
N ALA A 272 33.37 -23.45 -7.92
CA ALA A 272 33.53 -23.94 -9.29
C ALA A 272 32.69 -23.17 -10.31
N ASP A 273 31.50 -22.71 -9.93
CA ASP A 273 30.61 -21.90 -10.78
C ASP A 273 30.95 -20.39 -10.77
N ALA A 274 31.93 -19.97 -9.96
CA ALA A 274 32.33 -18.58 -9.80
C ALA A 274 32.89 -17.93 -11.08
N GLY A 275 32.77 -16.60 -11.17
CA GLY A 275 33.14 -15.84 -12.36
C GLY A 275 31.96 -15.54 -13.27
N ASP A 276 32.23 -15.40 -14.57
CA ASP A 276 31.29 -14.83 -15.55
C ASP A 276 30.44 -15.88 -16.30
N SER A 277 29.25 -15.45 -16.71
CA SER A 277 28.32 -16.20 -17.56
C SER A 277 27.43 -15.25 -18.37
N VAL A 278 27.50 -15.33 -19.69
CA VAL A 278 26.54 -14.71 -20.61
C VAL A 278 25.38 -15.67 -20.83
N LYS A 279 24.14 -15.22 -20.59
CA LYS A 279 22.92 -15.92 -20.95
C LYS A 279 22.16 -15.15 -22.03
N SER A 280 21.99 -15.79 -23.18
CA SER A 280 21.00 -15.44 -24.20
C SER A 280 19.85 -16.45 -24.09
N SER A 281 18.62 -15.99 -23.85
CA SER A 281 17.46 -16.89 -23.75
C SER A 281 16.18 -16.28 -24.33
N VAL A 282 15.31 -17.14 -24.84
CA VAL A 282 13.93 -16.80 -25.23
C VAL A 282 12.99 -17.46 -24.24
N PHE A 283 12.00 -16.71 -23.74
CA PHE A 283 10.99 -17.24 -22.83
C PHE A 283 9.57 -16.99 -23.33
N HIS A 284 8.68 -17.92 -23.02
CA HIS A 284 7.24 -17.79 -23.19
C HIS A 284 6.55 -18.04 -21.85
N SER A 285 5.71 -17.10 -21.41
CA SER A 285 4.82 -17.29 -20.27
C SER A 285 3.37 -17.21 -20.72
N TRP A 286 2.55 -18.10 -20.18
CA TRP A 286 1.10 -18.07 -20.26
C TRP A 286 0.54 -17.99 -18.85
N ALA A 287 -0.47 -17.14 -18.64
CA ALA A 287 -1.17 -17.03 -17.37
C ALA A 287 -2.68 -16.82 -17.57
N ASN A 288 -3.47 -17.55 -16.77
CA ASN A 288 -4.92 -17.40 -16.65
C ASN A 288 -5.25 -17.19 -15.17
N ASP A 289 -5.90 -16.07 -14.84
CA ASP A 289 -6.28 -15.71 -13.48
C ASP A 289 -7.78 -15.47 -13.43
N GLN A 290 -8.49 -16.39 -12.76
CA GLN A 290 -9.95 -16.34 -12.57
C GLN A 290 -10.30 -16.29 -11.08
N ARG A 291 -9.37 -15.82 -10.24
CA ARG A 291 -9.60 -15.64 -8.80
C ARG A 291 -10.42 -14.39 -8.53
N ASP A 292 -11.23 -14.44 -7.48
CA ASP A 292 -12.00 -13.30 -6.96
C ASP A 292 -11.10 -12.18 -6.41
N ASN A 293 -10.06 -12.55 -5.66
CA ASN A 293 -9.12 -11.60 -5.06
C ASN A 293 -7.67 -12.11 -5.19
N PRO A 294 -6.77 -11.41 -5.91
CA PRO A 294 -5.39 -11.87 -6.10
C PRO A 294 -4.54 -11.99 -4.83
N LEU A 295 -4.89 -11.28 -3.74
CA LEU A 295 -4.18 -11.26 -2.46
C LEU A 295 -4.65 -12.39 -1.52
N LEU A 296 -5.97 -12.53 -1.42
CA LEU A 296 -6.66 -13.42 -0.49
C LEU A 296 -7.84 -14.09 -1.22
N PRO A 297 -7.56 -15.03 -2.14
CA PRO A 297 -8.60 -15.61 -2.98
C PRO A 297 -9.50 -16.53 -2.14
N SER A 298 -10.82 -16.33 -2.26
CA SER A 298 -11.83 -17.22 -1.69
C SER A 298 -12.44 -18.15 -2.74
N ARG A 299 -12.39 -17.76 -4.02
CA ARG A 299 -13.00 -18.44 -5.16
C ARG A 299 -12.12 -18.41 -6.40
N GLY A 300 -12.28 -19.40 -7.27
CA GLY A 300 -11.64 -19.46 -8.58
C GLY A 300 -10.25 -20.07 -8.56
N TYR A 301 -9.49 -19.87 -9.63
CA TYR A 301 -8.19 -20.51 -9.83
C TYR A 301 -7.20 -19.62 -10.57
N TYR A 302 -5.92 -19.93 -10.39
CA TYR A 302 -4.81 -19.38 -11.14
C TYR A 302 -4.04 -20.52 -11.81
N ALA A 303 -3.63 -20.32 -13.05
CA ALA A 303 -2.69 -21.21 -13.72
C ALA A 303 -1.67 -20.37 -14.48
N LYS A 304 -0.39 -20.68 -14.31
CA LYS A 304 0.73 -20.10 -15.03
C LYS A 304 1.66 -21.21 -15.52
N THR A 305 2.12 -21.04 -16.74
CA THR A 305 3.23 -21.81 -17.31
C THR A 305 4.31 -20.83 -17.74
N PHE A 306 5.57 -21.18 -17.52
CA PHE A 306 6.73 -20.44 -17.98
C PHE A 306 7.70 -21.42 -18.62
N ASN A 307 8.17 -21.10 -19.82
CA ASN A 307 9.19 -21.86 -20.53
C ASN A 307 10.31 -20.89 -20.92
N GLU A 308 11.55 -21.24 -20.65
CA GLU A 308 12.76 -20.51 -21.04
C GLU A 308 13.70 -21.47 -21.79
N LEU A 309 14.24 -21.02 -22.92
CA LEU A 309 15.19 -21.76 -23.74
C LEU A 309 16.45 -20.92 -23.92
N ALA A 310 17.61 -21.46 -23.53
CA ALA A 310 18.91 -20.83 -23.62
C ALA A 310 19.89 -21.72 -24.40
N GLY A 311 20.88 -21.12 -25.07
CA GLY A 311 22.02 -21.83 -25.68
C GLY A 311 21.77 -22.55 -27.01
N LEU A 312 20.54 -22.55 -27.54
CA LEU A 312 20.17 -23.27 -28.76
C LEU A 312 20.21 -22.39 -30.02
N GLY A 313 20.91 -22.83 -31.07
CA GLY A 313 20.92 -22.19 -32.38
C GLY A 313 21.50 -20.76 -32.36
N PRO A 314 20.69 -19.73 -32.69
CA PRO A 314 21.16 -18.34 -32.66
C PRO A 314 21.40 -17.81 -31.23
N LEU A 315 20.88 -18.47 -30.20
CA LEU A 315 20.95 -18.06 -28.79
C LEU A 315 22.30 -18.41 -28.16
N LYS A 316 23.38 -17.80 -28.63
CA LYS A 316 24.74 -18.08 -28.12
C LYS A 316 24.96 -17.51 -26.72
N GLY A 317 25.67 -18.28 -25.88
CA GLY A 317 26.05 -17.90 -24.52
C GLY A 317 26.80 -19.02 -23.81
N ASP A 318 27.03 -18.85 -22.51
CA ASP A 318 27.78 -19.78 -21.65
C ASP A 318 26.89 -20.76 -20.87
N VAL A 319 25.63 -20.90 -21.28
CA VAL A 319 24.64 -21.85 -20.73
C VAL A 319 23.71 -22.35 -21.83
N SER A 320 23.36 -23.63 -21.79
CA SER A 320 22.41 -24.26 -22.71
C SER A 320 21.42 -25.14 -21.94
N PHE A 321 20.13 -24.78 -21.97
CA PHE A 321 19.07 -25.53 -21.27
C PHE A 321 17.68 -25.16 -21.79
N TRP A 322 16.73 -26.08 -21.57
CA TRP A 322 15.31 -25.79 -21.57
C TRP A 322 14.78 -25.87 -20.13
N LYS A 323 14.13 -24.80 -19.66
CA LYS A 323 13.56 -24.69 -18.32
C LYS A 323 12.05 -24.50 -18.44
N SER A 324 11.29 -25.32 -17.73
CA SER A 324 9.82 -25.22 -17.67
C SER A 324 9.38 -25.16 -16.20
N GLU A 325 8.47 -24.24 -15.88
CA GLU A 325 7.84 -24.13 -14.56
C GLU A 325 6.32 -24.00 -14.74
N ILE A 326 5.58 -24.72 -13.90
CA ILE A 326 4.12 -24.69 -13.81
C ILE A 326 3.74 -24.28 -12.40
N GLU A 327 2.85 -23.31 -12.29
CA GLU A 327 2.29 -22.84 -11.03
C GLU A 327 0.76 -22.82 -11.13
N THR A 328 0.09 -23.50 -10.21
CA THR A 328 -1.37 -23.54 -10.13
C THR A 328 -1.85 -23.23 -8.72
N GLN A 329 -3.01 -22.59 -8.63
CA GLN A 329 -3.69 -22.29 -7.38
C GLN A 329 -5.18 -22.51 -7.55
N GLY A 330 -5.84 -23.07 -6.54
CA GLY A 330 -7.30 -23.11 -6.44
C GLY A 330 -7.78 -22.50 -5.13
N ALA A 331 -8.93 -21.84 -5.15
CA ALA A 331 -9.64 -21.36 -3.97
C ALA A 331 -11.11 -21.80 -4.03
N LEU A 332 -11.57 -22.47 -2.98
CA LEU A 332 -12.91 -23.03 -2.85
C LEU A 332 -13.52 -22.59 -1.50
N PRO A 333 -14.69 -21.93 -1.48
CA PRO A 333 -15.38 -21.59 -0.24
C PRO A 333 -15.95 -22.85 0.40
N ILE A 334 -15.84 -22.98 1.73
CA ILE A 334 -16.46 -24.10 2.45
C ILE A 334 -17.81 -23.65 3.01
N PRO A 335 -18.95 -24.16 2.52
CA PRO A 335 -20.25 -23.89 3.13
C PRO A 335 -20.32 -24.56 4.51
N ILE A 336 -20.73 -23.80 5.54
CA ILE A 336 -21.06 -24.38 6.85
C ILE A 336 -22.56 -24.70 6.85
N PRO A 337 -22.99 -25.92 7.22
CA PRO A 337 -24.40 -26.21 7.38
C PRO A 337 -25.04 -25.24 8.39
N PHE A 338 -26.31 -24.91 8.17
CA PHE A 338 -27.12 -23.96 8.97
C PHE A 338 -26.80 -22.46 8.82
N MET A 339 -25.77 -22.04 8.07
CA MET A 339 -25.60 -20.63 7.68
C MET A 339 -26.06 -20.38 6.23
N LYS A 340 -26.86 -19.33 6.01
CA LYS A 340 -27.23 -18.86 4.66
C LYS A 340 -26.18 -17.86 4.16
N GLY A 341 -25.51 -18.19 3.06
CA GLY A 341 -24.50 -17.34 2.42
C GLY A 341 -23.06 -17.84 2.64
N ASP A 342 -22.09 -17.03 2.21
CA ASP A 342 -20.68 -17.39 2.29
C ASP A 342 -20.18 -17.32 3.74
N SER A 343 -19.64 -18.43 4.23
CA SER A 343 -19.17 -18.59 5.62
C SER A 343 -17.92 -17.76 5.96
N GLY A 344 -17.28 -17.17 4.96
CA GLY A 344 -15.93 -16.60 5.05
C GLY A 344 -14.81 -17.64 5.20
N ILE A 345 -15.13 -18.95 5.26
CA ILE A 345 -14.13 -20.02 5.26
C ILE A 345 -13.78 -20.37 3.81
N SER A 346 -12.49 -20.40 3.50
CA SER A 346 -11.99 -20.84 2.19
C SER A 346 -10.86 -21.84 2.33
N PHE A 347 -10.97 -22.92 1.56
CA PHE A 347 -9.87 -23.84 1.29
C PHE A 347 -9.08 -23.30 0.11
N THR A 348 -7.77 -23.11 0.28
CA THR A 348 -6.88 -22.69 -0.81
C THR A 348 -5.78 -23.72 -0.99
N THR A 349 -5.61 -24.19 -2.22
CA THR A 349 -4.54 -25.11 -2.62
C THR A 349 -3.57 -24.41 -3.56
N GLY A 350 -2.29 -24.75 -3.49
CA GLY A 350 -1.23 -24.25 -4.35
C GLY A 350 -0.31 -25.40 -4.76
N PHE A 351 0.15 -25.39 -6.00
CA PHE A 351 1.10 -26.37 -6.52
C PHE A 351 2.09 -25.67 -7.47
N ARG A 352 3.37 -25.97 -7.30
CA ARG A 352 4.45 -25.50 -8.17
C ARG A 352 5.34 -26.69 -8.53
N ALA A 353 5.68 -26.84 -9.80
CA ALA A 353 6.64 -27.84 -10.26
C ALA A 353 7.49 -27.27 -11.39
N GLY A 354 8.74 -27.71 -11.48
CA GLY A 354 9.64 -27.25 -12.52
C GLY A 354 10.72 -28.25 -12.88
N ILE A 355 11.18 -28.13 -14.12
CA ILE A 355 12.14 -28.97 -14.80
C ILE A 355 13.18 -28.06 -15.47
N LEU A 356 14.45 -28.33 -15.24
CA LEU A 356 15.58 -27.74 -15.95
C LEU A 356 16.31 -28.89 -16.66
N TYR A 357 16.11 -28.94 -17.98
CA TYR A 357 16.71 -29.93 -18.85
C TYR A 357 17.96 -29.32 -19.51
N PRO A 358 19.19 -29.73 -19.14
CA PRO A 358 20.41 -29.22 -19.76
C PRO A 358 20.51 -29.68 -21.22
N LEU A 359 20.99 -28.79 -22.09
CA LEU A 359 21.14 -29.03 -23.52
C LEU A 359 22.63 -29.03 -23.91
N GLY A 360 22.93 -29.59 -25.08
CA GLY A 360 24.21 -29.37 -25.74
C GLY A 360 24.32 -27.93 -26.24
N LEU A 361 25.55 -27.42 -26.36
CA LEU A 361 25.84 -26.25 -27.19
C LEU A 361 26.17 -26.78 -28.59
N ASP A 362 25.68 -26.17 -29.67
CA ASP A 362 25.77 -26.72 -31.04
C ASP A 362 27.19 -27.08 -31.54
N SER A 363 28.25 -26.62 -30.86
CA SER A 363 29.66 -26.91 -31.16
C SER A 363 30.34 -27.92 -30.22
N LYS A 364 29.64 -28.49 -29.22
CA LYS A 364 30.19 -29.46 -28.27
C LYS A 364 29.23 -30.64 -28.05
N SER A 365 29.74 -31.87 -28.24
CA SER A 365 28.95 -33.10 -28.05
C SER A 365 28.59 -33.43 -26.59
N GLN A 366 29.15 -32.71 -25.62
CA GLN A 366 28.83 -32.85 -24.20
C GLN A 366 27.71 -31.87 -23.80
N PRO A 367 26.67 -32.33 -23.07
CA PRO A 367 25.67 -31.44 -22.48
C PRO A 367 26.33 -30.49 -21.48
N GLN A 368 25.86 -29.24 -21.43
CA GLN A 368 26.31 -28.31 -20.41
C GLN A 368 25.38 -28.40 -19.19
N LEU A 369 25.91 -28.92 -18.08
CA LEU A 369 25.16 -29.01 -16.82
C LEU A 369 24.72 -27.62 -16.32
N SER A 370 23.64 -27.60 -15.54
CA SER A 370 23.11 -26.38 -14.94
C SER A 370 24.13 -25.74 -13.99
N ARG A 371 24.20 -24.41 -13.99
CA ARG A 371 24.92 -23.63 -12.96
C ARG A 371 23.99 -23.28 -11.79
N VAL A 372 24.56 -23.01 -10.62
CA VAL A 372 23.87 -22.53 -9.41
C VAL A 372 22.92 -21.34 -9.68
N ASN A 373 23.25 -20.47 -10.64
CA ASN A 373 22.39 -19.32 -11.01
C ASN A 373 21.11 -19.70 -11.77
N ASP A 374 21.07 -20.85 -12.44
CA ASP A 374 19.91 -21.28 -13.25
C ASP A 374 19.06 -22.34 -12.57
N ARG A 375 19.60 -23.06 -11.57
CA ARG A 375 18.89 -24.06 -10.75
C ARG A 375 17.68 -23.46 -10.02
N PHE A 376 16.74 -24.32 -9.67
CA PHE A 376 15.63 -23.96 -8.79
C PHE A 376 16.10 -23.96 -7.33
N LEU A 377 15.46 -23.11 -6.53
CA LEU A 377 15.64 -22.99 -5.08
C LEU A 377 14.27 -23.08 -4.43
N LEU A 378 14.17 -23.73 -3.28
CA LEU A 378 12.89 -24.01 -2.63
C LEU A 378 13.00 -23.85 -1.11
N GLY A 379 12.00 -23.21 -0.50
CA GLY A 379 11.92 -23.04 0.96
C GLY A 379 11.96 -21.59 1.42
N GLY A 380 11.32 -21.32 2.56
CA GLY A 380 11.19 -19.98 3.14
C GLY A 380 9.74 -19.66 3.50
N PRO A 381 9.48 -18.48 4.11
CA PRO A 381 8.17 -18.17 4.65
C PRO A 381 7.12 -17.86 3.58
N THR A 382 7.51 -17.49 2.36
CA THR A 382 6.59 -17.38 1.21
C THR A 382 6.40 -18.69 0.46
N ASP A 383 7.46 -19.50 0.29
CA ASP A 383 7.37 -20.79 -0.42
C ASP A 383 6.94 -21.92 0.53
N VAL A 384 7.82 -22.89 0.77
CA VAL A 384 7.60 -24.01 1.68
C VAL A 384 7.90 -23.54 3.11
N ARG A 385 6.87 -23.02 3.77
CA ARG A 385 6.84 -22.62 5.19
C ARG A 385 7.34 -23.75 6.09
N GLY A 386 7.94 -23.40 7.23
CA GLY A 386 8.61 -24.36 8.11
C GLY A 386 10.08 -24.62 7.77
N PHE A 387 10.57 -24.16 6.62
CA PHE A 387 11.98 -24.31 6.22
C PHE A 387 12.67 -22.94 6.17
N ARG A 388 14.00 -22.92 6.18
CA ARG A 388 14.76 -21.69 5.94
C ARG A 388 14.65 -21.27 4.47
N LEU A 389 15.00 -20.01 4.19
CA LEU A 389 15.02 -19.46 2.84
C LEU A 389 15.95 -20.32 1.96
N CYS A 390 15.40 -20.88 0.88
CA CYS A 390 16.09 -21.81 -0.03
C CYS A 390 16.59 -23.12 0.62
N GLY A 391 16.10 -23.48 1.82
CA GLY A 391 16.62 -24.59 2.62
C GLY A 391 16.14 -26.01 2.30
N LEU A 392 15.35 -26.23 1.23
CA LEU A 392 15.04 -27.58 0.74
C LEU A 392 15.98 -27.96 -0.41
N GLY A 393 16.20 -29.27 -0.59
CA GLY A 393 16.99 -29.81 -1.70
C GLY A 393 18.51 -29.88 -1.44
N PRO A 394 19.33 -29.90 -2.52
CA PRO A 394 20.76 -30.18 -2.42
C PRO A 394 21.55 -29.09 -1.69
N HIS A 395 22.35 -29.52 -0.71
CA HIS A 395 23.31 -28.69 0.00
C HIS A 395 24.73 -29.24 -0.17
N ASP A 396 25.71 -28.35 -0.30
CA ASP A 396 27.14 -28.65 -0.27
C ASP A 396 27.76 -27.92 0.93
N GLY A 397 28.11 -28.67 1.98
CA GLY A 397 28.43 -28.08 3.28
C GLY A 397 27.25 -27.30 3.86
N THR A 398 27.42 -25.98 4.01
CA THR A 398 26.37 -25.05 4.46
C THR A 398 25.62 -24.35 3.32
N ASP A 399 26.05 -24.51 2.07
CA ASP A 399 25.48 -23.78 0.93
C ASP A 399 24.31 -24.56 0.31
N ALA A 400 23.16 -23.91 0.19
CA ALA A 400 22.01 -24.36 -0.60
C ALA A 400 22.31 -24.18 -2.10
N VAL A 401 22.73 -25.26 -2.74
CA VAL A 401 23.19 -25.33 -4.13
C VAL A 401 22.04 -25.32 -5.14
N GLY A 402 20.84 -25.72 -4.70
CA GLY A 402 19.66 -25.84 -5.55
C GLY A 402 19.64 -27.12 -6.41
N GLY A 403 18.59 -27.28 -7.20
CA GLY A 403 18.37 -28.48 -8.02
C GLY A 403 17.68 -28.19 -9.35
N ASP A 404 17.57 -29.23 -10.18
CA ASP A 404 17.09 -29.16 -11.56
C ASP A 404 15.63 -29.55 -11.70
N VAL A 405 15.13 -30.39 -10.80
CA VAL A 405 13.73 -30.87 -10.81
C VAL A 405 13.12 -30.65 -9.44
N TYR A 406 11.92 -30.08 -9.39
CA TYR A 406 11.21 -29.88 -8.13
C TYR A 406 9.70 -30.00 -8.25
N ALA A 407 9.07 -30.32 -7.14
CA ALA A 407 7.64 -30.19 -6.92
C ALA A 407 7.38 -29.69 -5.49
N ALA A 408 6.41 -28.80 -5.33
CA ALA A 408 5.96 -28.24 -4.07
C ALA A 408 4.44 -28.05 -4.09
N GLY A 409 3.81 -28.26 -2.93
CA GLY A 409 2.38 -28.09 -2.78
C GLY A 409 2.01 -27.58 -1.39
N SER A 410 0.88 -26.89 -1.30
CA SER A 410 0.31 -26.39 -0.05
C SER A 410 -1.21 -26.48 -0.05
N ALA A 411 -1.76 -26.93 1.07
CA ALA A 411 -3.17 -26.88 1.38
C ALA A 411 -3.37 -25.99 2.61
N ASN A 412 -4.14 -24.92 2.46
CA ASN A 412 -4.47 -24.00 3.55
C ASN A 412 -5.97 -23.94 3.76
N LEU A 413 -6.37 -23.82 5.02
CA LEU A 413 -7.73 -23.52 5.42
C LEU A 413 -7.74 -22.14 6.09
N LEU A 414 -8.43 -21.18 5.47
CA LEU A 414 -8.55 -19.80 5.91
C LEU A 414 -9.90 -19.59 6.59
N PHE A 415 -9.89 -19.12 7.83
CA PHE A 415 -11.07 -18.84 8.64
C PHE A 415 -11.19 -17.34 8.92
N PRO A 416 -12.40 -16.77 9.01
CA PRO A 416 -12.58 -15.44 9.60
C PRO A 416 -12.27 -15.49 11.10
N LEU A 417 -11.83 -14.36 11.67
CA LEU A 417 -11.66 -14.25 13.11
C LEU A 417 -13.02 -14.31 13.84
N PRO A 418 -13.14 -15.05 14.95
CA PRO A 418 -14.36 -15.06 15.76
C PRO A 418 -14.75 -13.64 16.18
N ARG A 419 -16.05 -13.31 16.10
CA ARG A 419 -16.64 -12.01 16.46
C ARG A 419 -16.22 -10.79 15.61
N VAL A 420 -15.28 -10.94 14.66
CA VAL A 420 -14.75 -9.82 13.83
C VAL A 420 -15.45 -9.71 12.46
N GLY A 421 -16.14 -10.77 12.02
CA GLY A 421 -16.93 -10.80 10.79
C GLY A 421 -16.12 -11.23 9.55
N ALA A 422 -16.82 -11.74 8.54
CA ALA A 422 -16.20 -12.30 7.34
C ALA A 422 -15.65 -11.24 6.36
N GLU A 423 -16.06 -9.98 6.48
CA GLU A 423 -15.66 -8.87 5.60
C GLU A 423 -14.28 -8.29 5.92
N LYS A 424 -13.73 -8.56 7.11
CA LYS A 424 -12.44 -7.99 7.50
C LYS A 424 -11.29 -8.73 6.78
N PRO A 425 -10.23 -8.02 6.35
CA PRO A 425 -9.09 -8.60 5.61
C PRO A 425 -8.13 -9.43 6.49
N LEU A 426 -8.59 -9.91 7.64
CA LEU A 426 -7.79 -10.61 8.65
C LEU A 426 -8.36 -12.02 8.86
N ARG A 427 -7.56 -13.05 8.54
CA ARG A 427 -7.94 -14.46 8.62
C ARG A 427 -7.01 -15.23 9.55
N LEU A 428 -7.55 -16.23 10.23
CA LEU A 428 -6.74 -17.32 10.76
C LEU A 428 -6.44 -18.30 9.62
N GLN A 429 -5.26 -18.90 9.62
CA GLN A 429 -4.84 -19.88 8.62
C GLN A 429 -4.36 -21.15 9.34
N ALA A 430 -4.88 -22.31 8.95
CA ALA A 430 -4.22 -23.59 9.18
C ALA A 430 -3.59 -24.03 7.85
N PHE A 431 -2.41 -24.64 7.87
CA PHE A 431 -1.75 -25.07 6.65
C PHE A 431 -0.97 -26.37 6.81
N VAL A 432 -0.92 -27.13 5.72
CA VAL A 432 0.04 -28.21 5.48
C VAL A 432 0.71 -27.92 4.14
N ASN A 433 2.03 -27.98 4.09
CA ASN A 433 2.79 -27.75 2.88
C ASN A 433 3.95 -28.73 2.80
N GLY A 434 4.30 -29.13 1.59
CA GLY A 434 5.44 -30.00 1.35
C GLY A 434 6.13 -29.66 0.05
N GLY A 435 7.39 -30.06 -0.05
CA GLY A 435 8.18 -29.84 -1.24
C GLY A 435 9.37 -30.75 -1.32
N ARG A 436 9.91 -30.86 -2.53
CA ARG A 436 11.10 -31.63 -2.83
C ARG A 436 11.79 -31.03 -4.04
N LEU A 437 13.11 -30.92 -3.95
CA LEU A 437 14.01 -30.37 -4.96
C LEU A 437 15.19 -31.34 -5.10
N LEU A 438 15.48 -31.76 -6.32
CA LEU A 438 16.49 -32.77 -6.63
C LEU A 438 17.49 -32.25 -7.68
N PRO A 439 18.77 -32.62 -7.60
CA PRO A 439 19.76 -32.36 -8.63
C PRO A 439 19.68 -33.44 -9.73
N LEU A 440 20.02 -33.10 -10.97
CA LEU A 440 20.08 -34.09 -12.03
C LEU A 440 21.22 -35.10 -11.77
N ARG A 441 20.87 -36.38 -11.57
CA ARG A 441 21.82 -37.48 -11.37
C ARG A 441 21.40 -38.73 -12.13
N THR A 442 22.38 -39.45 -12.67
CA THR A 442 22.18 -40.79 -13.25
C THR A 442 21.82 -41.79 -12.14
N SER A 443 21.25 -42.96 -12.49
CA SER A 443 20.93 -44.04 -11.53
C SER A 443 22.10 -44.44 -10.61
N ASN A 444 23.35 -44.31 -11.08
CA ASN A 444 24.57 -44.56 -10.31
C ASN A 444 25.00 -43.38 -9.39
N GLN A 445 24.12 -42.38 -9.20
CA GLN A 445 24.33 -41.12 -8.46
C GLN A 445 25.45 -40.21 -8.99
N SER A 446 26.00 -40.49 -10.17
CA SER A 446 26.98 -39.68 -10.89
C SER A 446 26.35 -38.49 -11.62
N THR A 447 27.15 -37.47 -11.91
CA THR A 447 26.80 -36.38 -12.85
C THR A 447 26.77 -36.91 -14.28
N PRO A 448 25.72 -36.66 -15.09
CA PRO A 448 25.68 -37.12 -16.47
C PRO A 448 26.68 -36.36 -17.35
N THR A 449 27.30 -37.10 -18.28
CA THR A 449 28.38 -36.61 -19.17
C THR A 449 28.02 -36.65 -20.65
N THR A 450 26.97 -37.40 -21.01
CA THR A 450 26.45 -37.53 -22.39
C THR A 450 24.98 -37.15 -22.47
N ASN A 451 24.49 -36.78 -23.66
CA ASN A 451 23.08 -36.40 -23.86
C ASN A 451 22.11 -37.56 -23.57
N THR A 452 22.54 -38.81 -23.76
CA THR A 452 21.79 -40.02 -23.38
C THR A 452 21.73 -40.17 -21.86
N GLU A 453 22.86 -40.01 -21.15
CA GLU A 453 22.87 -40.02 -19.68
C GLU A 453 22.02 -38.89 -19.08
N VAL A 454 21.86 -37.75 -19.76
CA VAL A 454 20.95 -36.67 -19.34
C VAL A 454 19.48 -37.12 -19.42
N GLN A 455 19.09 -37.87 -20.47
CA GLN A 455 17.72 -38.41 -20.59
C GLN A 455 17.43 -39.46 -19.51
N ASP A 456 18.38 -40.36 -19.27
CA ASP A 456 18.27 -41.38 -18.23
C ASP A 456 18.26 -40.75 -16.83
N ALA A 457 19.13 -39.77 -16.57
CA ALA A 457 19.15 -39.00 -15.33
C ALA A 457 17.85 -38.22 -15.12
N MET A 458 17.28 -37.65 -16.18
CA MET A 458 16.03 -36.88 -16.09
C MET A 458 14.85 -37.79 -15.73
N THR A 459 14.72 -38.94 -16.40
CA THR A 459 13.65 -39.90 -16.13
C THR A 459 13.81 -40.53 -14.74
N SER A 460 15.03 -40.88 -14.32
CA SER A 460 15.28 -41.38 -12.96
C SER A 460 14.96 -40.32 -11.90
N THR A 461 15.38 -39.06 -12.09
CA THR A 461 15.11 -37.96 -11.13
C THR A 461 13.61 -37.67 -11.01
N ILE A 462 12.85 -37.69 -12.11
CA ILE A 462 11.37 -37.57 -12.07
C ILE A 462 10.75 -38.76 -11.33
N SER A 463 11.23 -39.99 -11.57
CA SER A 463 10.73 -41.17 -10.86
C SER A 463 11.05 -41.12 -9.36
N GLU A 464 12.23 -40.64 -9.00
CA GLU A 464 12.66 -40.46 -7.62
C GLU A 464 11.71 -39.46 -6.92
N LEU A 465 11.49 -38.29 -7.55
CA LEU A 465 10.59 -37.22 -7.09
C LEU A 465 9.18 -37.73 -6.75
N ALA A 466 8.63 -38.62 -7.58
CA ALA A 466 7.29 -39.18 -7.42
C ALA A 466 7.21 -40.32 -6.38
N ASN A 467 8.25 -41.15 -6.27
CA ASN A 467 8.19 -42.40 -5.50
C ASN A 467 8.57 -42.27 -4.01
N GLU A 468 9.38 -41.28 -3.62
CA GLU A 468 9.71 -41.06 -2.20
C GLU A 468 9.00 -39.85 -1.59
N MET A 469 8.84 -39.87 -0.26
CA MET A 469 8.14 -38.80 0.48
C MET A 469 8.83 -37.42 0.34
N PRO A 470 8.08 -36.34 0.09
CA PRO A 470 8.59 -34.98 0.14
C PRO A 470 8.87 -34.56 1.59
N SER A 471 9.58 -33.44 1.76
CA SER A 471 9.74 -32.81 3.07
C SER A 471 8.50 -31.97 3.37
N VAL A 472 7.90 -32.15 4.55
CA VAL A 472 6.56 -31.66 4.89
C VAL A 472 6.61 -30.85 6.18
N ALA A 473 5.89 -29.75 6.21
CA ALA A 473 5.60 -28.96 7.39
C ALA A 473 4.09 -28.73 7.54
N ALA A 474 3.66 -28.50 8.78
CA ALA A 474 2.32 -28.05 9.10
C ALA A 474 2.38 -26.87 10.06
N GLY A 475 1.32 -26.10 10.14
CA GLY A 475 1.29 -24.93 11.01
C GLY A 475 -0.06 -24.24 11.07
N PHE A 476 -0.09 -23.19 11.89
CA PHE A 476 -1.21 -22.27 12.02
C PHE A 476 -0.68 -20.84 12.08
N GLY A 477 -1.50 -19.86 11.70
CA GLY A 477 -1.05 -18.48 11.58
C GLY A 477 -2.18 -17.49 11.39
N LEU A 478 -1.77 -16.23 11.18
CA LEU A 478 -2.63 -15.09 10.95
C LEU A 478 -2.26 -14.45 9.60
N VAL A 479 -3.23 -14.23 8.74
CA VAL A 479 -3.06 -13.59 7.42
C VAL A 479 -3.78 -12.26 7.40
N TYR A 480 -3.06 -11.19 7.11
CA TYR A 480 -3.60 -9.85 6.88
C TYR A 480 -3.40 -9.43 5.42
N ALA A 481 -4.50 -9.16 4.72
CA ALA A 481 -4.51 -8.74 3.33
C ALA A 481 -4.61 -7.20 3.23
N HIS A 482 -3.47 -6.53 3.24
CA HIS A 482 -3.40 -5.10 2.95
C HIS A 482 -3.48 -4.86 1.43
N PRO A 483 -4.11 -3.79 0.91
CA PRO A 483 -4.23 -3.55 -0.54
C PRO A 483 -2.93 -3.59 -1.34
N VAL A 484 -1.78 -3.37 -0.69
CA VAL A 484 -0.44 -3.40 -1.29
C VAL A 484 0.27 -4.75 -1.13
N ALA A 485 0.06 -5.46 -0.02
CA ALA A 485 0.86 -6.63 0.36
C ALA A 485 0.09 -7.59 1.29
N ARG A 486 0.47 -8.87 1.28
CA ARG A 486 -0.04 -9.87 2.23
C ARG A 486 0.99 -10.11 3.32
N PHE A 487 0.55 -10.03 4.56
CA PHE A 487 1.34 -10.32 5.76
C PHE A 487 0.86 -11.64 6.35
N GLU A 488 1.78 -12.55 6.63
CA GLU A 488 1.52 -13.84 7.28
C GLU A 488 2.40 -13.98 8.52
N LEU A 489 1.78 -14.15 9.69
CA LEU A 489 2.47 -14.56 10.91
C LEU A 489 2.15 -16.03 11.17
N ASN A 490 3.08 -16.91 10.81
CA ASN A 490 2.90 -18.36 10.82
C ASN A 490 3.72 -19.00 11.95
N PHE A 491 3.10 -19.84 12.77
CA PHE A 491 3.79 -20.82 13.60
C PHE A 491 3.89 -22.13 12.81
N SER A 492 5.12 -22.55 12.49
CA SER A 492 5.40 -23.69 11.61
C SER A 492 6.21 -24.79 12.28
N LEU A 493 5.85 -26.04 11.98
CA LEU A 493 6.51 -27.24 12.47
C LEU A 493 6.82 -28.19 11.30
N PRO A 494 8.11 -28.38 10.93
CA PRO A 494 8.52 -29.47 10.05
C PRO A 494 8.18 -30.82 10.67
N LEU A 495 7.44 -31.63 9.90
CA LEU A 495 7.01 -32.99 10.24
C LEU A 495 7.96 -34.04 9.63
N GLY A 496 8.39 -33.81 8.39
CA GLY A 496 9.33 -34.66 7.66
C GLY A 496 10.39 -33.80 6.97
N LEU A 497 11.66 -34.20 7.07
CA LEU A 497 12.79 -33.42 6.59
C LEU A 497 13.92 -34.36 6.15
N ARG A 498 14.53 -34.09 4.99
CA ARG A 498 15.61 -34.93 4.44
C ARG A 498 16.96 -34.56 5.03
N LYS A 499 17.88 -35.53 5.09
CA LYS A 499 19.25 -35.30 5.56
C LYS A 499 19.93 -34.23 4.70
N GLY A 500 20.35 -33.14 5.33
CA GLY A 500 21.01 -32.00 4.67
C GLY A 500 20.10 -30.78 4.43
N GLU A 501 18.78 -30.90 4.61
CA GLU A 501 17.87 -29.76 4.48
C GLU A 501 17.77 -28.93 5.78
N GLU A 502 17.44 -27.65 5.64
CA GLU A 502 17.42 -26.69 6.75
C GLU A 502 16.00 -26.35 7.22
N GLY A 503 15.53 -27.10 8.22
CA GLY A 503 14.24 -26.87 8.88
C GLY A 503 14.27 -25.71 9.89
N ARG A 504 13.16 -24.98 10.01
CA ARG A 504 12.96 -23.88 10.97
C ARG A 504 11.61 -24.02 11.69
N LYS A 505 11.68 -24.49 12.93
CA LYS A 505 10.54 -24.56 13.87
C LYS A 505 10.16 -23.17 14.40
N GLY A 506 8.91 -23.00 14.79
CA GLY A 506 8.41 -21.82 15.50
C GLY A 506 7.89 -20.71 14.59
N LEU A 507 8.00 -19.47 15.05
CA LEU A 507 7.45 -18.29 14.36
C LEU A 507 8.25 -17.93 13.09
N GLN A 508 7.51 -17.75 12.01
CA GLN A 508 7.95 -17.27 10.71
C GLN A 508 7.06 -16.08 10.29
N LEU A 509 7.68 -14.95 9.97
CA LEU A 509 7.01 -13.80 9.39
C LEU A 509 7.22 -13.83 7.88
N GLY A 510 6.14 -14.09 7.14
CA GLY A 510 6.07 -13.93 5.70
C GLY A 510 5.48 -12.57 5.37
N ILE A 511 6.14 -11.79 4.53
CA ILE A 511 5.55 -10.60 3.92
C ILE A 511 5.94 -10.64 2.46
N GLY A 512 4.99 -10.39 1.57
CA GLY A 512 5.28 -10.39 0.15
C GLY A 512 4.10 -10.18 -0.77
N ILE A 513 4.43 -10.13 -2.04
CA ILE A 513 3.49 -10.15 -3.16
C ILE A 513 3.34 -11.59 -3.70
N ASN A 514 4.30 -12.48 -3.47
CA ASN A 514 4.27 -13.87 -3.93
C ASN A 514 4.29 -14.81 -2.71
N PHE A 515 3.51 -15.89 -2.76
CA PHE A 515 3.44 -16.94 -1.73
C PHE A 515 3.21 -18.29 -2.44
N LEU A 516 3.39 -19.45 -1.81
CA LEU A 516 3.11 -20.74 -2.45
C LEU A 516 1.62 -20.91 -2.84
N ASN A 517 0.77 -20.04 -2.29
CA ASN A 517 -0.63 -19.85 -2.68
C ASN A 517 -0.85 -18.45 -3.33
N ARG A 518 0.09 -17.98 -4.15
CA ARG A 518 -0.04 -16.77 -4.99
C ARG A 518 1.11 -16.63 -6.02
N PRO A 519 0.82 -16.42 -7.33
CA PRO A 519 1.79 -16.28 -8.42
C PRO A 519 3.20 -15.80 -8.07
N SER A 520 4.19 -16.60 -8.43
CA SER A 520 5.60 -16.22 -8.45
C SER A 520 5.96 -15.39 -9.70
N SER A 521 6.63 -14.26 -9.50
CA SER A 521 7.49 -13.65 -10.51
C SER A 521 8.86 -14.36 -10.48
N HIS A 522 9.35 -14.80 -11.65
CA HIS A 522 10.43 -15.80 -11.72
C HIS A 522 11.77 -15.33 -11.13
N PRO A 523 12.62 -16.25 -10.59
CA PRO A 523 13.85 -15.88 -9.89
C PRO A 523 14.91 -15.16 -10.74
N LEU A 524 14.96 -15.40 -12.05
CA LEU A 524 15.87 -14.69 -12.97
C LEU A 524 15.34 -13.30 -13.39
N ALA A 525 14.15 -12.95 -12.93
CA ALA A 525 13.59 -11.59 -12.95
C ALA A 525 13.49 -10.99 -11.53
N ALA A 526 14.04 -11.64 -10.49
CA ALA A 526 13.92 -11.19 -9.10
C ALA A 526 14.57 -9.81 -8.83
N MET A 527 15.46 -9.36 -9.72
CA MET A 527 16.05 -8.01 -9.64
C MET A 527 15.33 -6.98 -10.53
N ALA A 528 14.54 -7.43 -11.51
CA ALA A 528 13.83 -6.61 -12.51
C ALA A 528 12.30 -6.53 -12.30
N GLN A 529 11.73 -7.28 -11.35
CA GLN A 529 10.26 -7.38 -11.20
C GLN A 529 9.75 -7.31 -9.76
N TYR A 530 10.50 -6.69 -8.85
CA TYR A 530 10.01 -6.39 -7.49
C TYR A 530 9.11 -5.14 -7.39
N TYR A 531 8.37 -4.80 -8.45
CA TYR A 531 7.27 -3.83 -8.43
C TYR A 531 6.06 -4.34 -9.22
N PRO A 532 4.82 -4.01 -8.80
CA PRO A 532 3.61 -4.51 -9.43
C PRO A 532 3.53 -4.01 -10.87
N GLN A 533 3.60 -4.94 -11.84
CA GLN A 533 3.18 -4.65 -13.21
C GLN A 533 1.69 -4.27 -13.18
N GLN A 534 1.34 -3.11 -13.73
CA GLN A 534 -0.05 -2.77 -14.03
C GLN A 534 -0.55 -3.75 -15.10
N GLN A 535 -1.43 -4.68 -14.71
CA GLN A 535 -2.19 -5.46 -15.68
C GLN A 535 -3.36 -4.60 -16.21
N PRO A 536 -3.63 -4.59 -17.54
CA PRO A 536 -4.82 -3.93 -18.05
C PRO A 536 -6.06 -4.65 -17.52
N TYR A 537 -6.97 -3.87 -16.91
CA TYR A 537 -8.15 -4.38 -16.22
C TYR A 537 -9.42 -4.33 -17.10
N GLY A 538 -10.39 -5.15 -16.71
CA GLY A 538 -11.72 -5.32 -17.28
C GLY A 538 -12.25 -6.69 -16.80
N ALA A 539 -13.31 -6.83 -16.01
CA ALA A 539 -14.26 -5.84 -15.51
C ALA A 539 -14.66 -6.09 -14.03
N GLN A 540 -15.04 -5.01 -13.33
CA GLN A 540 -15.78 -4.89 -12.04
C GLN A 540 -15.30 -5.73 -10.81
N ALA A 541 -15.13 -5.16 -9.60
CA ALA A 541 -15.47 -3.83 -9.09
C ALA A 541 -14.54 -3.30 -7.97
N SER A 542 -14.43 -1.96 -7.91
CA SER A 542 -14.17 -1.09 -6.75
C SER A 542 -13.13 -1.45 -5.67
N ALA A 543 -12.01 -0.72 -5.69
CA ALA A 543 -11.42 -0.12 -4.48
C ALA A 543 -10.70 1.19 -4.86
N GLN A 544 -11.09 2.32 -4.25
CA GLN A 544 -10.54 3.65 -4.56
C GLN A 544 -9.04 3.81 -4.24
N ASN A 545 -8.45 4.79 -4.92
CA ASN A 545 -7.18 5.42 -4.54
C ASN A 545 -7.22 5.96 -3.09
N LEU A 546 -6.04 6.07 -2.48
CA LEU A 546 -5.78 7.10 -1.47
C LEU A 546 -5.78 8.47 -2.14
N GLN A 547 -6.97 8.99 -2.45
CA GLN A 547 -7.17 10.42 -2.60
C GLN A 547 -7.38 11.01 -1.21
N PHE A 548 -6.54 11.98 -0.85
CA PHE A 548 -6.93 12.96 0.16
C PHE A 548 -8.15 13.70 -0.38
N PHE A 549 -9.31 13.52 0.25
CA PHE A 549 -10.51 14.31 -0.01
C PHE A 549 -10.82 15.19 1.21
N PRO A 550 -11.30 16.44 1.01
CA PRO A 550 -12.06 17.14 2.03
C PRO A 550 -13.40 16.44 2.25
N SER A 551 -13.87 16.42 3.49
CA SER A 551 -15.15 15.80 3.85
C SER A 551 -16.34 16.63 3.35
N SER A 552 -17.28 15.98 2.67
CA SER A 552 -18.66 16.46 2.51
C SER A 552 -19.59 15.37 3.05
N TYR A 553 -20.36 15.67 4.09
CA TYR A 553 -21.15 14.68 4.84
C TYR A 553 -22.23 13.99 3.99
N GLY A 554 -22.45 12.70 4.27
CA GLY A 554 -23.53 11.89 3.72
C GLY A 554 -23.85 10.72 4.66
N SER A 555 -25.12 10.61 5.05
CA SER A 555 -25.62 9.79 6.17
C SER A 555 -25.43 8.27 6.06
N LEU A 556 -25.49 7.62 7.23
CA LEU A 556 -25.51 6.17 7.49
C LEU A 556 -26.93 5.69 7.85
N SER A 557 -27.33 4.53 7.32
CA SER A 557 -28.23 3.55 7.99
C SER A 557 -28.19 2.22 7.23
N GLY A 558 -28.58 1.10 7.85
CA GLY A 558 -28.16 -0.25 7.39
C GLY A 558 -29.28 -1.27 7.14
N HIS A 559 -28.89 -2.45 6.61
CA HIS A 559 -29.60 -3.76 6.57
C HIS A 559 -31.07 -3.77 6.02
N THR A 560 -31.47 -4.54 5.00
CA THR A 560 -31.17 -5.96 4.65
C THR A 560 -31.47 -6.30 3.16
N THR A 561 -31.08 -7.53 2.75
CA THR A 561 -31.28 -8.25 1.45
C THR A 561 -32.73 -8.56 1.01
N PRO A 562 -33.03 -9.05 -0.24
CA PRO A 562 -32.19 -9.20 -1.47
C PRO A 562 -32.87 -8.87 -2.84
N SER A 563 -32.04 -8.94 -3.91
CA SER A 563 -32.33 -9.34 -5.31
C SER A 563 -32.62 -8.28 -6.40
N GLN A 564 -32.14 -8.62 -7.61
CA GLN A 564 -32.25 -7.93 -8.93
C GLN A 564 -31.58 -6.54 -9.02
N ALA A 565 -30.41 -6.35 -9.65
CA ALA A 565 -29.94 -6.62 -11.03
C ALA A 565 -29.96 -5.36 -11.93
N ALA A 566 -28.76 -4.93 -12.33
CA ALA A 566 -28.37 -4.13 -13.50
C ALA A 566 -29.31 -3.00 -14.01
N TYR A 567 -28.92 -1.74 -13.82
CA TYR A 567 -28.29 -0.91 -14.87
C TYR A 567 -27.76 0.41 -14.25
N GLY A 568 -26.76 1.04 -14.88
CA GLY A 568 -26.25 2.34 -14.44
C GLY A 568 -26.24 3.36 -15.58
N GLY A 569 -26.10 4.66 -15.26
CA GLY A 569 -25.94 5.69 -16.28
C GLY A 569 -26.29 7.10 -15.85
N SER A 570 -25.50 7.72 -14.97
CA SER A 570 -25.68 9.13 -14.59
C SER A 570 -25.33 10.10 -15.72
N PHE A 571 -26.20 11.07 -16.05
CA PHE A 571 -25.82 12.42 -16.48
C PHE A 571 -26.89 13.46 -16.12
N GLY A 572 -26.46 14.70 -15.87
CA GLY A 572 -27.27 15.84 -15.43
C GLY A 572 -27.43 16.94 -16.50
N THR A 573 -28.30 17.91 -16.22
CA THR A 573 -28.87 18.88 -17.17
C THR A 573 -28.30 20.32 -17.08
N PRO A 574 -28.35 21.11 -18.19
CA PRO A 574 -28.01 22.55 -18.22
C PRO A 574 -29.23 23.49 -17.94
N PRO A 575 -29.02 24.82 -17.77
CA PRO A 575 -30.07 25.78 -17.37
C PRO A 575 -30.56 26.75 -18.48
N TYR A 576 -31.81 27.24 -18.36
CA TYR A 576 -32.40 28.39 -19.10
C TYR A 576 -33.51 29.10 -18.23
N PRO A 577 -34.02 30.31 -18.56
CA PRO A 577 -34.42 31.30 -17.54
C PRO A 577 -35.82 31.97 -17.68
N SER A 578 -36.13 32.83 -16.70
CA SER A 578 -37.02 34.02 -16.70
C SER A 578 -38.56 33.89 -16.59
N ALA A 579 -39.16 34.65 -15.64
CA ALA A 579 -40.48 35.27 -15.72
C ALA A 579 -40.73 36.33 -14.61
N GLN A 580 -41.41 37.42 -14.98
CA GLN A 580 -41.91 38.61 -14.26
C GLN A 580 -42.88 38.29 -13.08
N ALA A 581 -43.07 39.05 -11.97
CA ALA A 581 -43.09 40.49 -11.62
C ALA A 581 -44.48 41.18 -11.60
N TYR A 582 -44.92 41.73 -10.46
CA TYR A 582 -46.01 42.74 -10.29
C TYR A 582 -45.84 43.56 -8.96
N PRO A 583 -46.33 44.83 -8.79
CA PRO A 583 -45.79 45.79 -7.81
C PRO A 583 -46.78 46.60 -6.91
N GLY A 584 -46.22 47.40 -5.97
CA GLY A 584 -46.85 48.52 -5.20
C GLY A 584 -46.64 48.42 -3.67
N GLY A 585 -46.44 49.47 -2.84
CA GLY A 585 -46.21 50.92 -3.04
C GLY A 585 -47.03 51.80 -2.06
N GLY A 586 -46.53 52.83 -1.33
CA GLY A 586 -45.15 53.31 -1.09
C GLY A 586 -45.10 54.73 -0.44
N GLY A 587 -44.11 55.02 0.43
CA GLY A 587 -43.84 56.35 1.07
C GLY A 587 -44.17 56.44 2.59
N GLY A 588 -43.48 57.24 3.43
CA GLY A 588 -42.23 57.99 3.22
C GLY A 588 -41.88 59.03 4.33
N GLY A 589 -40.62 59.03 4.78
CA GLY A 589 -39.89 60.18 5.39
C GLY A 589 -39.93 60.38 6.93
N TYR A 590 -38.96 61.06 7.56
CA TYR A 590 -37.54 61.32 7.18
C TYR A 590 -36.77 61.90 8.40
N GLY A 591 -35.48 61.55 8.59
CA GLY A 591 -34.55 62.34 9.42
C GLY A 591 -33.51 61.58 10.26
N GLY A 592 -32.23 61.61 9.88
CA GLY A 592 -31.10 61.25 10.77
C GLY A 592 -29.90 60.54 10.15
N PHE A 593 -29.00 61.29 9.49
CA PHE A 593 -27.55 61.03 9.25
C PHE A 593 -27.03 59.60 8.91
N GLY A 594 -26.39 59.45 7.74
CA GLY A 594 -25.41 58.35 7.51
C GLY A 594 -25.11 57.93 6.07
N SER A 595 -24.29 58.71 5.34
CA SER A 595 -23.51 58.35 4.11
C SER A 595 -24.22 57.78 2.85
N PRO A 596 -23.91 58.29 1.64
CA PRO A 596 -24.39 57.71 0.38
C PRO A 596 -23.50 56.54 -0.09
N ALA A 597 -24.13 55.43 -0.47
CA ALA A 597 -23.45 54.34 -1.17
C ALA A 597 -23.29 54.67 -2.67
N ALA A 598 -22.05 54.73 -3.14
CA ALA A 598 -21.69 54.69 -4.55
C ALA A 598 -20.65 53.58 -4.75
N GLY A 599 -20.73 52.88 -5.88
CA GLY A 599 -19.96 51.64 -6.09
C GLY A 599 -18.44 51.86 -6.08
N VAL A 600 -17.71 50.94 -5.45
CA VAL A 600 -16.24 50.86 -5.53
C VAL A 600 -15.83 49.43 -5.86
N SER A 601 -15.11 49.31 -6.97
CA SER A 601 -14.28 48.17 -7.30
C SER A 601 -13.09 48.06 -6.33
N GLY A 602 -13.15 47.13 -5.38
CA GLY A 602 -12.01 46.70 -4.55
C GLY A 602 -11.68 45.24 -4.84
N ARG A 603 -10.61 44.94 -5.59
CA ARG A 603 -9.30 44.56 -5.04
C ARG A 603 -9.39 43.60 -3.84
N MET A 604 -9.06 42.35 -4.12
CA MET A 604 -8.91 41.27 -3.15
C MET A 604 -7.75 41.56 -2.18
N GLY A 605 -8.06 42.00 -0.97
CA GLY A 605 -7.05 42.22 0.08
C GLY A 605 -7.26 43.42 1.00
N GLU A 606 -8.44 43.61 1.60
CA GLU A 606 -8.54 44.35 2.88
C GLU A 606 -9.77 43.92 3.70
N GLN A 607 -9.55 43.77 5.02
CA GLN A 607 -10.51 43.39 6.09
C GLN A 607 -11.17 41.99 6.02
N GLY A 608 -10.91 41.18 7.05
CA GLY A 608 -11.79 40.08 7.48
C GLY A 608 -11.62 38.71 6.80
N GLY A 609 -10.46 38.39 6.22
CA GLY A 609 -10.23 37.08 5.59
C GLY A 609 -8.78 36.62 5.67
N LEU A 610 -8.61 35.29 5.66
CA LEU A 610 -7.34 34.54 5.82
C LEU A 610 -6.14 35.18 5.09
N ARG A 611 -4.98 35.21 5.76
CA ARG A 611 -3.72 35.73 5.22
C ARG A 611 -3.35 35.01 3.92
N THR A 612 -3.08 35.73 2.84
CA THR A 612 -2.66 35.14 1.56
C THR A 612 -1.13 35.01 1.48
N GLY A 613 -0.64 33.82 1.14
CA GLY A 613 0.79 33.54 0.96
C GLY A 613 1.11 32.04 1.03
N TRP A 614 2.29 31.63 0.53
CA TRP A 614 2.72 30.22 0.50
C TRP A 614 2.54 29.51 1.84
N LEU A 615 2.92 30.16 2.94
CA LEU A 615 2.86 29.56 4.28
C LEU A 615 1.44 29.40 4.82
N ALA A 616 0.46 30.18 4.34
CA ALA A 616 -0.93 30.05 4.76
C ALA A 616 -1.62 28.81 4.17
N ALA A 617 -1.15 28.32 3.02
CA ALA A 617 -1.61 27.06 2.43
C ALA A 617 -1.24 25.80 3.24
N PHE A 618 -0.43 25.96 4.31
CA PHE A 618 -0.07 24.92 5.28
C PHE A 618 -0.68 25.18 6.67
N GLY A 619 -1.51 26.21 6.84
CA GLY A 619 -2.25 26.50 8.06
C GLY A 619 -3.63 25.81 8.05
N THR A 620 -4.14 25.50 9.24
CA THR A 620 -5.48 24.90 9.46
C THR A 620 -6.40 25.84 10.24
N GLU A 621 -6.19 27.15 10.11
CA GLU A 621 -7.04 28.17 10.73
C GLU A 621 -8.40 28.16 10.04
N GLY A 622 -9.48 27.99 10.83
CA GLY A 622 -10.85 27.99 10.36
C GLY A 622 -11.39 29.39 10.09
N TYR A 623 -12.68 29.49 9.78
CA TYR A 623 -13.37 30.78 9.69
C TYR A 623 -13.54 31.41 11.08
N ASP A 624 -13.66 32.75 11.15
CA ASP A 624 -13.93 33.45 12.40
C ASP A 624 -15.22 32.93 13.07
N GLY A 625 -15.06 32.16 14.14
CA GLY A 625 -16.15 31.53 14.90
C GLY A 625 -16.15 29.99 14.92
N GLU A 626 -15.30 29.32 14.14
CA GLU A 626 -15.16 27.86 14.16
C GLU A 626 -13.84 27.44 14.85
N PRO A 627 -13.85 26.42 15.74
CA PRO A 627 -12.62 25.88 16.31
C PRO A 627 -11.77 25.23 15.21
N PRO A 628 -10.43 25.39 15.23
CA PRO A 628 -9.56 24.91 14.16
C PRO A 628 -9.63 23.39 13.97
N LEU A 629 -9.49 22.94 12.72
CA LEU A 629 -9.64 21.54 12.30
C LEU A 629 -8.67 20.56 13.02
N LEU A 630 -7.59 21.08 13.61
CA LEU A 630 -6.65 20.31 14.43
C LEU A 630 -7.13 20.11 15.88
N GLU A 631 -7.94 21.01 16.43
CA GLU A 631 -8.64 20.81 17.70
C GLU A 631 -9.72 19.71 17.56
N GLU A 632 -10.45 19.71 16.45
CA GLU A 632 -11.41 18.66 16.07
C GLU A 632 -10.73 17.28 15.88
N LEU A 633 -9.46 17.26 15.44
CA LEU A 633 -8.64 16.05 15.34
C LEU A 633 -7.95 15.61 16.65
N GLY A 634 -8.16 16.35 17.76
CA GLY A 634 -7.52 16.08 19.06
C GLY A 634 -6.03 16.47 19.14
N VAL A 635 -5.60 17.46 18.35
CA VAL A 635 -4.23 17.99 18.29
C VAL A 635 -4.23 19.46 18.70
N ASN A 636 -4.23 19.73 20.01
CA ASN A 636 -4.20 21.10 20.53
C ASN A 636 -2.77 21.70 20.45
N PHE A 637 -2.56 22.66 19.56
CA PHE A 637 -1.26 23.31 19.34
C PHE A 637 -0.82 24.22 20.49
N GLU A 638 -1.76 24.80 21.22
CA GLU A 638 -1.45 25.60 22.41
C GLU A 638 -0.96 24.72 23.55
N HIS A 639 -1.55 23.53 23.71
CA HIS A 639 -1.08 22.51 24.67
C HIS A 639 0.29 21.95 24.26
N ILE A 640 0.49 21.59 22.99
CA ILE A 640 1.80 21.17 22.46
C ILE A 640 2.85 22.24 22.73
N ARG A 641 2.56 23.52 22.40
CA ARG A 641 3.48 24.64 22.58
C ARG A 641 3.79 24.87 24.06
N THR A 642 2.78 24.87 24.93
CA THR A 642 2.94 25.11 26.36
C THR A 642 3.74 23.99 27.02
N LYS A 643 3.39 22.72 26.77
CA LYS A 643 4.16 21.55 27.23
C LYS A 643 5.61 21.60 26.73
N THR A 644 5.83 21.92 25.46
CA THR A 644 7.17 22.07 24.87
C THR A 644 7.98 23.20 25.49
N LEU A 645 7.38 24.37 25.75
CA LEU A 645 8.07 25.48 26.42
C LEU A 645 8.36 25.18 27.90
N THR A 646 7.47 24.47 28.60
CA THR A 646 7.73 24.00 29.97
C THR A 646 8.87 22.97 30.01
N VAL A 647 8.95 22.05 29.04
CA VAL A 647 10.09 21.11 28.92
C VAL A 647 11.41 21.86 28.70
N LEU A 648 11.37 22.88 27.84
CA LEU A 648 12.52 23.71 27.46
C LEU A 648 12.93 24.74 28.52
N ASN A 649 12.13 24.95 29.58
CA ASN A 649 12.49 25.83 30.68
C ASN A 649 12.60 25.03 32.00
N PRO A 650 13.79 24.52 32.37
CA PRO A 650 13.98 23.75 33.60
C PRO A 650 13.75 24.57 34.88
N PHE A 651 13.62 25.90 34.78
CA PHE A 651 13.29 26.78 35.90
C PHE A 651 11.80 27.17 35.97
N ALA A 652 10.98 26.74 34.99
CA ALA A 652 9.53 26.90 35.06
C ALA A 652 8.93 26.06 36.21
N ARG A 653 7.94 26.62 36.90
CA ARG A 653 7.10 25.84 37.82
C ARG A 653 6.16 24.98 36.99
N ILE A 654 6.08 23.69 37.32
CA ILE A 654 5.21 22.74 36.62
C ILE A 654 3.87 22.74 37.34
N ASP A 655 2.84 23.27 36.70
CA ASP A 655 1.49 23.27 37.25
C ASP A 655 0.88 21.87 37.23
N GLN A 656 0.16 21.54 38.31
CA GLN A 656 -0.32 20.18 38.55
C GLN A 656 -1.37 19.71 37.53
N HIS A 657 -2.07 20.65 36.88
CA HIS A 657 -3.12 20.40 35.89
C HIS A 657 -2.61 20.41 34.44
N LEU A 658 -1.32 20.72 34.20
CA LEU A 658 -0.75 20.87 32.85
C LEU A 658 -0.76 19.55 32.03
N MET A 659 -0.89 18.40 32.70
CA MET A 659 -0.78 17.07 32.09
C MET A 659 -2.04 16.21 32.24
N ASP A 660 -3.18 16.82 32.59
CA ASP A 660 -4.44 16.08 32.66
C ASP A 660 -4.89 15.61 31.26
N ASP A 661 -4.67 16.44 30.24
CA ASP A 661 -4.87 16.11 28.83
C ASP A 661 -3.71 15.30 28.23
N SER A 662 -4.05 14.15 27.64
CA SER A 662 -3.09 13.13 27.21
C SER A 662 -2.67 13.27 25.73
N ASP A 663 -1.98 14.37 25.40
CA ASP A 663 -1.49 14.60 24.03
C ASP A 663 -0.38 13.61 23.65
N LEU A 664 -0.74 12.55 22.92
CA LEU A 664 0.22 11.56 22.42
C LEU A 664 0.91 12.01 21.11
N TYR A 665 0.25 12.88 20.33
CA TYR A 665 0.75 13.31 19.01
C TYR A 665 2.06 14.09 19.07
N GLY A 666 2.24 15.02 20.03
CA GLY A 666 3.49 15.75 20.21
C GLY A 666 4.66 14.84 20.62
N ALA A 667 4.40 13.88 21.52
CA ALA A 667 5.36 12.86 21.91
C ALA A 667 5.80 11.97 20.73
N LEU A 668 4.84 11.53 19.90
CA LEU A 668 5.13 10.74 18.70
C LEU A 668 5.91 11.56 17.66
N LEU A 669 5.54 12.83 17.45
CA LEU A 669 6.24 13.76 16.56
C LEU A 669 7.72 13.84 16.91
N TYR A 670 8.08 14.09 18.18
CA TYR A 670 9.49 14.23 18.58
C TYR A 670 10.30 12.94 18.42
N ILE A 671 9.70 11.76 18.63
CA ILE A 671 10.35 10.47 18.41
C ILE A 671 10.60 10.23 16.90
N VAL A 672 9.61 10.55 16.05
CA VAL A 672 9.77 10.48 14.59
C VAL A 672 10.84 11.45 14.09
N LEU A 673 10.83 12.69 14.60
CA LEU A 673 11.78 13.75 14.25
C LEU A 673 13.22 13.35 14.62
N TYR A 674 13.43 12.78 15.82
CA TYR A 674 14.70 12.19 16.23
C TYR A 674 15.17 11.08 15.29
N GLY A 675 14.27 10.14 14.95
CA GLY A 675 14.58 9.07 14.00
C GLY A 675 14.98 9.59 12.62
N THR A 676 14.32 10.66 12.15
CA THR A 676 14.61 11.31 10.87
C THR A 676 16.00 11.96 10.88
N PHE A 677 16.37 12.64 11.97
CA PHE A 677 17.70 13.23 12.11
C PHE A 677 18.82 12.17 12.18
N LEU A 678 18.59 11.02 12.86
CA LEU A 678 19.55 9.92 12.86
C LEU A 678 19.66 9.23 11.49
N LEU A 679 18.56 9.14 10.73
CA LEU A 679 18.57 8.65 9.35
C LEU A 679 19.39 9.57 8.42
N LEU A 680 19.23 10.89 8.55
CA LEU A 680 20.05 11.87 7.82
C LEU A 680 21.54 11.82 8.21
N SER A 681 21.85 11.38 9.45
CA SER A 681 23.21 11.09 9.92
C SER A 681 23.79 9.74 9.41
N GLY A 682 23.02 8.99 8.59
CA GLY A 682 23.51 7.85 7.81
C GLY A 682 23.32 6.46 8.39
N LYS A 683 22.51 6.27 9.46
CA LYS A 683 22.18 4.94 9.99
C LYS A 683 20.69 4.79 10.34
N VAL A 684 20.11 3.65 9.96
CA VAL A 684 18.68 3.35 10.16
C VAL A 684 18.47 2.57 11.45
N PHE A 685 18.26 3.29 12.56
CA PHE A 685 17.97 2.68 13.88
C PHE A 685 16.47 2.66 14.26
N TYR A 686 15.55 2.99 13.33
CA TYR A 686 14.11 3.12 13.63
C TYR A 686 13.51 1.96 14.43
N GLY A 687 13.85 0.71 14.11
CA GLY A 687 13.37 -0.46 14.87
C GLY A 687 13.86 -0.51 16.32
N TYR A 688 15.11 -0.10 16.59
CA TYR A 688 15.67 -0.02 17.94
C TYR A 688 15.11 1.18 18.72
N ILE A 689 14.95 2.34 18.06
CA ILE A 689 14.34 3.54 18.65
C ILE A 689 12.90 3.23 19.08
N TYR A 690 12.11 2.62 18.19
CA TYR A 690 10.73 2.22 18.48
C TYR A 690 10.66 1.14 19.56
N GLY A 691 11.49 0.09 19.48
CA GLY A 691 11.52 -0.99 20.47
C GLY A 691 11.88 -0.51 21.88
N VAL A 692 12.93 0.31 22.02
CA VAL A 692 13.33 0.91 23.30
C VAL A 692 12.30 1.92 23.79
N ALA A 693 11.72 2.75 22.90
CA ALA A 693 10.70 3.71 23.29
C ALA A 693 9.44 3.03 23.84
N VAL A 694 8.92 2.02 23.15
CA VAL A 694 7.70 1.30 23.58
C VAL A 694 7.98 0.47 24.84
N PHE A 695 9.02 -0.37 24.85
CA PHE A 695 9.32 -1.22 26.01
C PHE A 695 9.74 -0.40 27.23
N GLY A 696 10.54 0.65 27.03
CA GLY A 696 10.97 1.56 28.10
C GLY A 696 9.81 2.39 28.66
N THR A 697 8.88 2.86 27.81
CA THR A 697 7.66 3.55 28.27
C THR A 697 6.78 2.64 29.12
N VAL A 698 6.60 1.37 28.70
CA VAL A 698 5.85 0.37 29.49
C VAL A 698 6.55 0.07 30.81
N ALA A 699 7.87 -0.17 30.81
CA ALA A 699 8.64 -0.45 32.02
C ALA A 699 8.63 0.72 33.02
N LEU A 700 8.83 1.95 32.53
CA LEU A 700 8.77 3.16 33.35
C LEU A 700 7.37 3.42 33.89
N HIS A 701 6.32 3.21 33.08
CA HIS A 701 4.94 3.32 33.54
C HIS A 701 4.64 2.33 34.68
N LEU A 702 5.06 1.07 34.56
CA LEU A 702 4.90 0.06 35.62
C LEU A 702 5.65 0.46 36.91
N ILE A 703 6.93 0.84 36.80
CA ILE A 703 7.74 1.25 37.96
C ILE A 703 7.13 2.48 38.65
N LEU A 704 6.75 3.51 37.89
CA LEU A 704 6.22 4.75 38.44
C LEU A 704 4.79 4.59 38.99
N SER A 705 3.97 3.72 38.40
CA SER A 705 2.65 3.38 38.94
C SER A 705 2.76 2.67 40.29
N LEU A 706 3.74 1.77 40.46
CA LEU A 706 4.04 1.10 41.73
C LEU A 706 4.62 2.03 42.81
N MET A 707 5.26 3.14 42.41
CA MET A 707 5.80 4.14 43.34
C MET A 707 4.79 5.23 43.74
N SER A 708 3.76 5.44 42.94
CA SER A 708 2.75 6.49 43.17
C SER A 708 1.71 6.08 44.23
N PRO A 709 1.28 6.99 45.11
CA PRO A 709 0.29 6.68 46.14
C PRO A 709 -1.07 6.33 45.52
N ALA A 710 -1.79 5.42 46.16
CA ALA A 710 -3.21 5.19 45.90
C ALA A 710 -4.03 6.41 46.38
N LEU A 711 -5.13 6.71 45.70
CA LEU A 711 -6.10 7.70 46.18
C LEU A 711 -7.05 7.01 47.15
N ASP A 712 -6.98 7.35 48.43
CA ASP A 712 -8.00 6.98 49.40
C ASP A 712 -9.33 7.66 49.04
N THR A 713 -10.30 6.89 48.58
CA THR A 713 -11.68 7.36 48.32
C THR A 713 -12.45 7.47 49.64
N SER A 714 -12.08 8.45 50.47
CA SER A 714 -12.74 8.78 51.73
C SER A 714 -12.78 10.29 51.99
N ALA A 715 -13.27 11.06 51.01
CA ALA A 715 -13.75 12.42 51.27
C ALA A 715 -15.03 12.34 52.13
N GLY A 716 -14.98 12.90 53.33
CA GLY A 716 -16.01 12.74 54.37
C GLY A 716 -17.36 13.43 54.08
N PRO A 717 -18.38 13.16 54.90
CA PRO A 717 -19.74 13.65 54.69
C PRO A 717 -19.87 15.16 54.88
N ASN A 718 -20.69 15.80 54.04
CA ASN A 718 -21.17 17.16 54.27
C ASN A 718 -22.00 17.20 55.57
N ALA A 719 -21.60 18.06 56.50
CA ALA A 719 -22.33 18.27 57.76
C ALA A 719 -23.59 19.13 57.54
N ALA A 720 -24.73 18.50 57.24
CA ALA A 720 -26.04 19.17 57.19
C ALA A 720 -27.29 18.23 57.26
N ASP A 721 -27.31 17.17 58.07
CA ASP A 721 -28.58 16.49 58.43
C ASP A 721 -28.48 15.75 59.78
N PRO A 722 -29.32 16.07 60.81
CA PRO A 722 -29.24 15.42 62.13
C PRO A 722 -30.03 14.10 62.25
N THR A 723 -30.75 13.64 61.23
CA THR A 723 -31.86 12.68 61.43
C THR A 723 -31.66 11.24 60.94
N ASN A 724 -30.46 10.86 60.48
CA ASN A 724 -30.23 9.49 60.01
C ASN A 724 -28.85 8.93 60.43
N TYR A 725 -28.80 8.29 61.61
CA TYR A 725 -27.65 7.54 62.12
C TYR A 725 -28.07 6.09 62.37
N ASP A 726 -27.64 5.17 61.51
CA ASP A 726 -27.90 3.73 61.65
C ASP A 726 -26.59 2.99 61.98
N PRO A 727 -26.44 2.32 63.14
CA PRO A 727 -25.14 1.81 63.61
C PRO A 727 -24.63 0.53 62.91
N HIS A 728 -25.34 0.02 61.90
CA HIS A 728 -25.11 -1.32 61.36
C HIS A 728 -24.98 -1.37 59.83
N SER A 729 -23.84 -0.89 59.33
CA SER A 729 -23.28 -1.38 58.06
C SER A 729 -21.90 -1.98 58.29
N LYS A 730 -21.66 -3.14 57.70
CA LYS A 730 -20.48 -4.00 57.89
C LYS A 730 -19.62 -3.91 56.61
N PRO A 731 -18.28 -3.93 56.68
CA PRO A 731 -17.47 -3.88 55.46
C PRO A 731 -17.64 -5.15 54.65
N ASP A 732 -17.97 -5.02 53.37
CA ASP A 732 -17.97 -6.14 52.42
C ASP A 732 -16.56 -6.43 51.91
N ASP A 733 -16.13 -7.67 52.11
CA ASP A 733 -14.82 -8.18 51.75
C ASP A 733 -14.89 -8.84 50.37
N SER A 734 -14.54 -8.11 49.30
CA SER A 734 -14.44 -8.70 47.96
C SER A 734 -13.45 -7.99 47.02
N THR A 735 -12.71 -8.83 46.27
CA THR A 735 -11.84 -8.49 45.13
C THR A 735 -10.51 -7.78 45.43
N ALA A 736 -9.53 -8.56 45.91
CA ALA A 736 -8.11 -8.25 45.70
C ALA A 736 -7.74 -8.36 44.20
N VAL A 737 -7.84 -7.25 43.48
CA VAL A 737 -7.30 -7.08 42.12
C VAL A 737 -6.20 -6.01 42.19
N GLY A 738 -5.05 -6.27 41.55
CA GLY A 738 -3.80 -5.53 41.78
C GLY A 738 -3.94 -4.00 41.69
N HIS A 739 -3.52 -3.31 42.74
CA HIS A 739 -3.59 -1.85 42.87
C HIS A 739 -2.65 -1.14 41.88
N PHE A 740 -3.18 -0.68 40.75
CA PHE A 740 -2.54 0.31 39.88
C PHE A 740 -3.08 1.71 40.18
N SER A 741 -2.20 2.72 40.23
CA SER A 741 -2.59 4.07 40.67
C SER A 741 -3.50 4.78 39.66
N ALA A 742 -4.62 5.31 40.15
CA ALA A 742 -5.58 6.09 39.36
C ALA A 742 -5.05 7.46 38.88
N THR A 743 -3.90 7.94 39.40
CA THR A 743 -3.34 9.26 39.02
C THR A 743 -2.52 9.22 37.73
N LEU A 744 -1.80 8.11 37.49
CA LEU A 744 -0.81 7.98 36.43
C LEU A 744 -1.29 6.99 35.36
N THR A 745 -1.94 7.48 34.30
CA THR A 745 -2.35 6.63 33.18
C THR A 745 -1.20 6.37 32.20
N PHE A 746 -1.27 5.27 31.45
CA PHE A 746 -0.30 4.94 30.40
C PHE A 746 -0.10 6.05 29.35
N PRO A 747 -1.16 6.64 28.72
CA PRO A 747 -0.96 7.70 27.73
C PRO A 747 -0.37 8.98 28.32
N ARG A 748 -0.69 9.35 29.59
CA ARG A 748 0.01 10.46 30.28
C ARG A 748 1.50 10.15 30.45
N SER A 749 1.84 8.92 30.85
CA SER A 749 3.23 8.47 31.02
C SER A 749 4.02 8.53 29.70
N ALA A 750 3.42 8.06 28.60
CA ALA A 750 4.00 8.13 27.26
C ALA A 750 4.17 9.59 26.78
N SER A 751 3.19 10.45 27.06
CA SER A 751 3.24 11.88 26.75
C SER A 751 4.40 12.57 27.47
N VAL A 752 4.52 12.42 28.80
CA VAL A 752 5.64 13.01 29.59
C VAL A 752 7.01 12.60 29.03
N LEU A 753 7.20 11.32 28.71
CA LEU A 753 8.47 10.81 28.19
C LEU A 753 8.82 11.36 26.81
N GLY A 754 7.84 11.42 25.89
CA GLY A 754 8.08 11.92 24.54
C GLY A 754 8.26 13.43 24.44
N TYR A 755 7.56 14.22 25.25
CA TYR A 755 7.79 15.67 25.33
C TYR A 755 9.19 15.99 25.89
N CYS A 756 9.59 15.29 26.96
CA CYS A 756 10.91 15.45 27.57
C CYS A 756 12.08 14.99 26.68
N PHE A 757 11.81 14.38 25.53
CA PHE A 757 12.81 13.92 24.56
C PHE A 757 13.45 15.06 23.73
N LEU A 758 12.82 16.25 23.71
CA LEU A 758 13.18 17.35 22.83
C LEU A 758 14.66 17.81 22.91
N PRO A 759 15.33 17.90 24.09
CA PRO A 759 16.76 18.22 24.14
C PRO A 759 17.63 17.24 23.33
N LEU A 760 17.29 15.94 23.33
CA LEU A 760 18.00 14.95 22.50
C LEU A 760 17.75 15.16 21.00
N VAL A 761 16.53 15.58 20.61
CA VAL A 761 16.20 15.99 19.23
C VAL A 761 17.08 17.16 18.76
N MET A 762 17.34 18.14 19.64
CA MET A 762 18.24 19.25 19.32
C MET A 762 19.69 18.79 19.19
N THR A 763 20.15 17.85 20.00
CA THR A 763 21.51 17.28 19.84
C THR A 763 21.66 16.44 18.58
N SER A 764 20.64 15.69 18.15
CA SER A 764 20.72 14.93 16.89
C SER A 764 20.65 15.82 15.65
N LEU A 765 19.98 16.98 15.71
CA LEU A 765 20.07 18.02 14.68
C LEU A 765 21.50 18.54 14.52
N ILE A 766 22.18 18.85 15.62
CA ILE A 766 23.60 19.26 15.61
C ILE A 766 24.49 18.12 15.07
N GLY A 767 24.14 16.86 15.39
CA GLY A 767 24.77 15.65 14.86
C GLY A 767 24.59 15.36 13.37
N ILE A 768 23.80 16.17 12.64
CA ILE A 768 23.78 16.17 11.16
C ILE A 768 24.94 17.02 10.62
N LEU A 769 25.27 18.13 11.30
CA LEU A 769 26.24 19.12 10.85
C LEU A 769 27.66 18.89 11.38
N ALA A 770 27.78 18.23 12.54
CA ALA A 770 29.06 17.99 13.21
C ALA A 770 29.17 16.56 13.77
N PRO A 771 30.37 15.95 13.80
CA PRO A 771 30.58 14.63 14.38
C PRO A 771 30.45 14.65 15.91
N MET A 772 29.60 13.78 16.46
CA MET A 772 29.27 13.72 17.90
C MET A 772 30.17 12.74 18.68
N ASP A 773 31.19 12.16 18.06
CA ASP A 773 32.24 11.36 18.70
C ASP A 773 33.39 12.20 19.29
N THR A 774 33.30 13.52 19.17
CA THR A 774 34.20 14.48 19.80
C THR A 774 33.88 14.66 21.29
N MET A 775 34.85 15.15 22.08
CA MET A 775 34.60 15.55 23.49
C MET A 775 33.42 16.53 23.63
N PHE A 776 33.23 17.42 22.65
CA PHE A 776 32.08 18.30 22.57
C PHE A 776 30.76 17.53 22.42
N GLY A 777 30.70 16.55 21.49
CA GLY A 777 29.51 15.70 21.31
C GLY A 777 29.14 14.88 22.55
N TYR A 778 30.14 14.34 23.26
CA TYR A 778 29.93 13.65 24.54
C TYR A 778 29.39 14.58 25.63
N LEU A 779 29.99 15.76 25.83
CA LEU A 779 29.52 16.76 26.80
C LEU A 779 28.12 17.27 26.47
N LEU A 780 27.85 17.59 25.21
CA LEU A 780 26.56 18.07 24.71
C LEU A 780 25.45 17.03 24.92
N THR A 781 25.72 15.76 24.59
CA THR A 781 24.77 14.66 24.79
C THR A 781 24.51 14.42 26.28
N THR A 782 25.55 14.48 27.12
CA THR A 782 25.42 14.31 28.58
C THR A 782 24.60 15.44 29.20
N ALA A 783 24.80 16.69 28.76
CA ALA A 783 23.99 17.82 29.16
C ALA A 783 22.51 17.67 28.73
N ALA A 784 22.26 17.21 27.50
CA ALA A 784 20.91 16.96 27.01
C ALA A 784 20.20 15.83 27.77
N VAL A 785 20.89 14.71 28.04
CA VAL A 785 20.35 13.62 28.88
C VAL A 785 20.04 14.10 30.29
N GLY A 786 20.92 14.91 30.89
CA GLY A 786 20.68 15.56 32.17
C GLY A 786 19.43 16.46 32.16
N TRP A 787 19.25 17.23 31.08
CA TRP A 787 18.08 18.08 30.86
C TRP A 787 16.78 17.28 30.72
N CYS A 788 16.77 16.25 29.86
CA CYS A 788 15.65 15.32 29.69
C CYS A 788 15.23 14.69 31.03
N THR A 789 16.22 14.19 31.79
CA THR A 789 16.03 13.56 33.10
C THR A 789 15.48 14.54 34.14
N TYR A 790 16.06 15.75 34.20
CA TYR A 790 15.61 16.78 35.13
C TYR A 790 14.17 17.20 34.82
N SER A 791 13.86 17.50 33.57
CA SER A 791 12.52 17.92 33.13
C SER A 791 11.48 16.82 33.38
N SER A 792 11.77 15.58 32.97
CA SER A 792 10.88 14.42 33.11
C SER A 792 10.62 14.04 34.57
N SER A 793 11.66 14.02 35.43
CA SER A 793 11.48 13.75 36.86
C SER A 793 10.66 14.82 37.57
N GLY A 794 10.71 16.08 37.11
CA GLY A 794 9.86 17.16 37.61
C GLY A 794 8.38 16.91 37.31
N MET A 795 8.07 16.56 36.05
CA MET A 795 6.69 16.28 35.62
C MET A 795 6.12 15.04 36.28
N PHE A 796 6.88 13.95 36.37
CA PHE A 796 6.41 12.73 37.06
C PHE A 796 6.17 12.96 38.56
N CYS A 797 7.01 13.73 39.26
CA CYS A 797 6.74 14.11 40.65
C CYS A 797 5.50 15.00 40.82
N ALA A 798 5.18 15.86 39.85
CA ALA A 798 3.98 16.70 39.86
C ALA A 798 2.70 15.86 39.62
N VAL A 799 2.69 15.06 38.55
CA VAL A 799 1.54 14.24 38.15
C VAL A 799 1.23 13.13 39.18
N ALA A 800 2.24 12.39 39.61
CA ALA A 800 2.09 11.28 40.56
C ALA A 800 2.04 11.74 42.03
N ARG A 801 2.01 13.05 42.31
CA ARG A 801 2.01 13.66 43.66
C ARG A 801 3.19 13.23 44.58
N MET A 802 4.26 12.68 44.01
CA MET A 802 5.44 12.16 44.73
C MET A 802 6.38 13.28 45.19
N ARG A 803 6.00 14.02 46.23
CA ARG A 803 6.84 15.08 46.85
C ARG A 803 8.09 14.46 47.51
N GLY A 804 9.25 15.07 47.30
CA GLY A 804 10.53 14.67 47.92
C GLY A 804 11.28 13.50 47.27
N MET A 805 10.63 12.69 46.42
CA MET A 805 11.21 11.46 45.85
C MET A 805 11.89 11.64 44.48
N ARG A 806 12.14 12.89 44.03
CA ARG A 806 12.60 13.20 42.67
C ARG A 806 13.90 12.50 42.25
N GLY A 807 14.84 12.29 43.19
CA GLY A 807 16.08 11.55 42.91
C GLY A 807 15.85 10.07 42.58
N LEU A 808 14.90 9.42 43.25
CA LEU A 808 14.55 8.01 43.02
C LEU A 808 13.83 7.83 41.67
N VAL A 809 12.99 8.80 41.30
CA VAL A 809 12.33 8.87 39.97
C VAL A 809 13.31 9.21 38.85
N ALA A 810 14.32 10.06 39.11
CA ALA A 810 15.30 10.48 38.11
C ALA A 810 16.22 9.34 37.63
N TYR A 811 16.57 8.37 38.49
CA TYR A 811 17.48 7.28 38.12
C TYR A 811 17.01 6.41 36.93
N PRO A 812 15.80 5.80 36.94
CA PRO A 812 15.33 5.00 35.80
C PRO A 812 15.06 5.85 34.56
N LEU A 813 14.66 7.12 34.72
CA LEU A 813 14.51 8.07 33.62
C LEU A 813 15.86 8.41 32.95
N ALA A 814 16.92 8.58 33.75
CA ALA A 814 18.26 8.80 33.24
C ALA A 814 18.73 7.62 32.39
N LEU A 815 18.57 6.39 32.88
CA LEU A 815 18.92 5.18 32.12
C LEU A 815 18.18 5.12 30.77
N PHE A 816 16.89 5.44 30.74
CA PHE A 816 16.10 5.51 29.51
C PHE A 816 16.66 6.53 28.51
N TYR A 817 16.91 7.77 28.93
CA TYR A 817 17.45 8.80 28.02
C TYR A 817 18.93 8.57 27.64
N VAL A 818 19.75 7.96 28.51
CA VAL A 818 21.14 7.57 28.20
C VAL A 818 21.19 6.62 27.00
N VAL A 819 20.29 5.64 26.92
CA VAL A 819 20.26 4.70 25.78
C VAL A 819 20.08 5.44 24.45
N PHE A 820 19.18 6.43 24.39
CA PHE A 820 19.01 7.25 23.19
C PHE A 820 20.20 8.17 22.93
N GLY A 821 20.77 8.81 23.95
CA GLY A 821 21.99 9.63 23.80
C GLY A 821 23.17 8.84 23.22
N ILE A 822 23.36 7.59 23.69
CA ILE A 822 24.33 6.64 23.14
C ILE A 822 24.02 6.37 21.65
N MET A 823 22.77 6.08 21.29
CA MET A 823 22.39 5.90 19.88
C MET A 823 22.74 7.13 19.02
N GLY A 824 22.52 8.36 19.53
CA GLY A 824 22.88 9.60 18.84
C GLY A 824 24.37 9.70 18.52
N ILE A 825 25.22 9.50 19.53
CA ILE A 825 26.69 9.53 19.39
C ILE A 825 27.16 8.47 18.39
N PHE A 826 26.75 7.21 18.56
CA PHE A 826 27.19 6.10 17.71
C PHE A 826 26.60 6.14 16.29
N SER A 827 25.51 6.88 16.06
CA SER A 827 24.99 7.16 14.72
C SER A 827 25.95 8.05 13.93
N SER A 828 26.36 9.19 14.53
CA SER A 828 27.18 10.23 13.88
C SER A 828 28.53 9.76 13.31
N ARG A 829 29.06 8.64 13.80
CA ARG A 829 30.29 7.98 13.31
C ARG A 829 30.25 7.59 11.82
N GLY A 830 29.09 7.66 11.15
CA GLY A 830 28.97 7.44 9.70
C GLY A 830 29.49 8.59 8.82
N SER A 831 29.59 9.81 9.35
CA SER A 831 29.93 11.00 8.53
C SER A 831 31.42 11.08 8.17
N GLY A 832 32.31 10.66 9.08
CA GLY A 832 33.77 10.79 8.91
C GLY A 832 34.36 10.03 7.70
N THR A 833 33.72 8.94 7.26
CA THR A 833 34.19 8.15 6.11
C THR A 833 33.80 8.74 4.75
N LEU A 834 32.84 9.68 4.70
CA LEU A 834 32.48 10.41 3.50
C LEU A 834 33.46 11.56 3.23
N ALA A 835 33.84 12.33 4.27
CA ALA A 835 34.83 13.40 4.15
C ALA A 835 36.24 12.87 3.83
N ALA A 836 36.63 11.72 4.39
CA ALA A 836 37.93 11.09 4.10
C ALA A 836 38.08 10.62 2.65
N LYS A 837 36.97 10.43 1.90
CA LYS A 837 37.00 10.03 0.48
C LYS A 837 36.94 11.19 -0.51
N THR A 838 36.63 12.41 -0.06
CA THR A 838 36.63 13.61 -0.92
C THR A 838 37.90 14.45 -0.79
N GLY A 839 38.75 14.18 0.20
CA GLY A 839 40.09 14.78 0.36
C GLY A 839 41.24 14.01 -0.30
N ALA A 840 40.95 12.90 -1.00
CA ALA A 840 41.92 12.09 -1.72
C ALA A 840 41.50 11.95 -3.19
N SER A 841 41.63 13.04 -3.94
CA SER A 841 41.41 13.16 -5.39
C SER A 841 42.28 14.28 -5.93
#